data_AF-A0A0A7KJY0-F1
#
_entry.id   AF-A0A0A7KJY0-F1
#
_cell.length_a   1.000
_cell.length_b   1.000
_cell.length_c   1.000
_cell.angle_alpha   90.00
_cell.angle_beta   90.00
_cell.angle_gamma   90.00
#
_symmetry.space_group_name_H-M   'P 1'
#
loop_
_entity.id
_entity.type
_entity.pdbx_description
1 polymer ?
#
loop_
_entity_poly.entity_id
_entity_poly.type
_entity_poly.pdbx_seq_one_letter_code
_entity_poly.pdbx_strand_id
1 'polypeptide(L)'
;MLGLLPAVLWGPAQAVPVLEGRTLRYEDGSRLVWQRSYPAALGDLSGPLEVGGVTYLGVGPEVYAYTARGRVLGRADLPGAVTSLDASGGVVRVTTAGDGYAERFTLAGGAAGPSVQERVVFPPDLTVTQWLLRAAQAVPEAGVQAAASEDPTNPFLLLRLAEQRRRAGDSYAALSAVRRALGTSLPFPAWVQLAARLDTAGYPAAADLALDRARRDAAGRGLDPDVPVSRAALGAYGNPSAYLGTLLDQNRLARAAAWIGYLRELHPRFEGGPALYARYAGILEAQGRAGEAEEWRQFSRSLRTGTLYNLGADGLDTVRDAARFLVLALLLSVGAALVVLAVRAWQPQGEATRPLGGRFRSWLRRPLARSRLISVAYASLSERFLLTLLLAGLVVSLGGWQWANLAGAALRSPALNIGTYGGGWGGAGLGDLNLRPGPDSALLIALASQLDGDDSLARQTYTGALPDACALNNLGAISQARGDEAQAREQYRAALSARPDLSASAFNLGLNPGTPDSSFQRTYRPGQPRLCYPDQRSLTRAVTGDLSVTLRQALLHPAQVLTPAPGRSARLGWALLGAALLSALMALSLLLPRTRLTPAQARAPLTRVLALLLPGSGLMNSPWGGMLLLAWAAVLTGLAPWSGLVTFPALPLLASGALQGGLIVTLAAIYILNAALLLTAEVRHYRHQRWKARADS
;
A
#
# COMPACT_ATOMS: atom_id res chain seq x y z
N MET A 1 42.48 59.24 -50.65
CA MET A 1 41.83 57.95 -50.31
C MET A 1 42.37 57.55 -48.95
N LEU A 2 41.71 57.84 -47.82
CA LEU A 2 40.67 56.99 -47.20
C LEU A 2 41.11 55.52 -47.30
N GLY A 3 41.73 54.87 -46.32
CA GLY A 3 41.56 54.92 -44.86
C GLY A 3 40.58 53.81 -44.47
N LEU A 4 41.07 52.74 -43.84
CA LEU A 4 40.30 51.81 -42.97
C LEU A 4 41.26 50.77 -42.35
N LEU A 5 41.77 51.12 -41.17
CA LEU A 5 42.33 50.18 -40.18
C LEU A 5 41.15 49.39 -39.58
N PRO A 6 41.23 48.05 -39.44
CA PRO A 6 40.30 47.34 -38.59
C PRO A 6 40.71 47.59 -37.14
N ALA A 7 39.98 48.46 -36.46
CA ALA A 7 40.01 48.55 -35.00
C ALA A 7 39.43 47.24 -34.44
N VAL A 8 40.32 46.34 -34.02
CA VAL A 8 39.98 45.19 -33.19
C VAL A 8 39.55 45.76 -31.84
N LEU A 9 38.25 45.88 -31.64
CA LEU A 9 37.64 46.15 -30.34
C LEU A 9 37.86 44.92 -29.45
N TRP A 10 38.95 44.93 -28.67
CA TRP A 10 39.03 44.12 -27.46
C TRP A 10 37.99 44.63 -26.47
N GLY A 11 36.77 44.09 -26.54
CA GLY A 11 35.89 44.10 -25.38
C GLY A 11 36.60 43.35 -24.24
N PRO A 12 36.46 43.78 -22.98
CA PRO A 12 37.03 43.04 -21.86
C PRO A 12 36.49 41.61 -21.92
N ALA A 13 37.39 40.63 -21.94
CA ALA A 13 37.02 39.22 -21.81
C ALA A 13 36.20 39.10 -20.54
N GLN A 14 34.88 38.91 -20.67
CA GLN A 14 34.05 38.62 -19.52
C GLN A 14 34.45 37.25 -19.02
N ALA A 15 34.64 37.10 -17.71
CA ALA A 15 34.96 35.80 -17.15
C ALA A 15 33.79 34.84 -17.39
N VAL A 16 34.05 33.67 -17.95
CA VAL A 16 33.01 32.70 -18.32
C VAL A 16 33.26 31.35 -17.64
N PRO A 17 32.24 30.70 -17.06
CA PRO A 17 32.34 29.32 -16.62
C PRO A 17 32.32 28.37 -17.81
N VAL A 18 33.30 27.47 -17.88
CA VAL A 18 33.43 26.46 -18.92
C VAL A 18 33.48 25.08 -18.25
N LEU A 19 32.65 24.14 -18.73
CA LEU A 19 32.69 22.75 -18.28
C LEU A 19 33.46 21.91 -19.30
N GLU A 20 34.67 21.48 -18.94
CA GLU A 20 35.50 20.59 -19.74
C GLU A 20 35.45 19.18 -19.15
N GLY A 21 34.72 18.27 -19.80
CA GLY A 21 34.52 16.91 -19.33
C GLY A 21 33.80 16.88 -17.98
N ARG A 22 34.56 16.68 -16.89
CA ARG A 22 34.03 16.66 -15.51
C ARG A 22 34.60 17.76 -14.61
N THR A 23 35.27 18.74 -15.21
CA THR A 23 35.91 19.85 -14.49
C THR A 23 35.25 21.15 -14.89
N LEU A 24 34.62 21.80 -13.91
CA LEU A 24 34.12 23.17 -14.05
C LEU A 24 35.29 24.12 -13.84
N ARG A 25 35.57 24.96 -14.84
CA ARG A 25 36.63 25.96 -14.85
C ARG A 25 35.99 27.33 -14.94
N TYR A 26 36.55 28.30 -14.23
CA TYR A 26 36.15 29.69 -14.34
C TYR A 26 37.34 30.50 -14.82
N GLU A 27 37.24 31.01 -16.05
CA GLU A 27 38.35 31.61 -16.77
C GLU A 27 38.05 33.09 -17.02
N ASP A 28 39.03 33.93 -16.71
CA ASP A 28 39.02 35.37 -17.03
C ASP A 28 40.02 35.58 -18.17
N GLY A 29 39.53 35.52 -19.41
CA GLY A 29 40.37 35.45 -20.62
C GLY A 29 41.21 34.18 -20.64
N SER A 30 42.54 34.31 -20.56
CA SER A 30 43.50 33.18 -20.53
C SER A 30 43.89 32.74 -19.11
N ARG A 31 43.37 33.42 -18.08
CA ARG A 31 43.72 33.16 -16.69
C ARG A 31 42.67 32.28 -16.02
N LEU A 32 43.08 31.11 -15.56
CA LEU A 32 42.25 30.26 -14.70
C LEU A 32 42.12 30.91 -13.31
N VAL A 33 40.90 31.25 -12.90
CA VAL A 33 40.61 31.82 -11.57
C VAL A 33 40.47 30.70 -10.55
N TRP A 34 39.67 29.68 -10.88
CA TRP A 34 39.47 28.47 -10.08
C TRP A 34 38.98 27.33 -10.97
N GLN A 35 39.16 26.11 -10.49
CA GLN A 35 38.59 24.90 -11.12
C GLN A 35 38.08 23.93 -10.07
N ARG A 36 37.11 23.10 -10.43
CA ARG A 36 36.55 22.06 -9.58
C ARG A 36 36.21 20.82 -10.41
N SER A 37 36.65 19.66 -9.95
CA SER A 37 36.42 18.37 -10.62
C SER A 37 35.38 17.54 -9.86
N TYR A 38 34.47 16.90 -10.59
CA TYR A 38 33.41 16.07 -10.02
C TYR A 38 33.63 14.60 -10.37
N PRO A 39 33.64 13.68 -9.39
CA PRO A 39 33.72 12.24 -9.67
C PRO A 39 32.53 11.73 -10.48
N ALA A 40 32.75 10.75 -11.37
CA ALA A 40 31.68 10.13 -12.17
C ALA A 40 30.54 9.53 -11.33
N ALA A 41 30.87 9.04 -10.14
CA ALA A 41 29.89 8.47 -9.20
C ALA A 41 28.82 9.47 -8.71
N LEU A 42 29.03 10.77 -8.90
CA LEU A 42 28.06 11.81 -8.52
C LEU A 42 26.96 12.04 -9.56
N GLY A 43 27.01 11.34 -10.69
CA GLY A 43 26.05 11.46 -11.77
C GLY A 43 26.48 12.45 -12.85
N ASP A 44 25.53 12.72 -13.74
CA ASP A 44 25.72 13.60 -14.89
C ASP A 44 25.81 15.07 -14.47
N LEU A 45 26.49 15.84 -15.31
CA LEU A 45 26.68 17.27 -15.12
C LEU A 45 25.83 18.01 -16.14
N SER A 46 25.08 19.01 -15.68
CA SER A 46 24.18 19.82 -16.50
C SER A 46 24.48 21.30 -16.31
N GLY A 47 24.71 22.04 -17.40
CA GLY A 47 25.22 23.40 -17.38
C GLY A 47 26.66 23.49 -17.91
N PRO A 48 27.43 24.53 -17.57
CA PRO A 48 27.17 25.56 -16.56
C PRO A 48 26.23 26.65 -17.08
N LEU A 49 25.48 27.27 -16.18
CA LEU A 49 24.59 28.40 -16.48
C LEU A 49 24.98 29.59 -15.61
N GLU A 50 25.32 30.73 -16.21
CA GLU A 50 25.64 31.95 -15.46
C GLU A 50 24.47 32.93 -15.48
N VAL A 51 24.00 33.33 -14.29
CA VAL A 51 22.94 34.34 -14.13
C VAL A 51 23.33 35.29 -13.00
N GLY A 52 23.44 36.58 -13.30
CA GLY A 52 23.71 37.61 -12.29
C GLY A 52 25.04 37.43 -11.53
N GLY A 53 26.09 36.91 -12.19
CA GLY A 53 27.40 36.65 -11.58
C GLY A 53 27.45 35.43 -10.65
N VAL A 54 26.41 34.57 -10.72
CA VAL A 54 26.35 33.27 -10.05
C VAL A 54 26.38 32.18 -11.11
N THR A 55 27.30 31.23 -10.96
CA THR A 55 27.40 30.06 -11.83
C THR A 55 26.60 28.91 -11.22
N TYR A 56 25.65 28.39 -11.96
CA TYR A 56 24.85 27.21 -11.61
C TYR A 56 25.38 25.98 -12.33
N LEU A 57 25.49 24.86 -11.61
CA LEU A 57 25.85 23.56 -12.17
C LEU A 57 24.97 22.48 -11.54
N GLY A 58 24.28 21.71 -12.38
CA GLY A 58 23.60 20.49 -12.00
C GLY A 58 24.61 19.35 -11.84
N VAL A 59 24.54 18.62 -10.73
CA VAL A 59 25.38 17.47 -10.42
C VAL A 59 24.47 16.36 -9.88
N GLY A 60 24.09 15.41 -10.74
CA GLY A 60 23.06 14.43 -10.40
C GLY A 60 21.74 15.12 -10.05
N PRO A 61 21.14 14.90 -8.86
CA PRO A 61 19.89 15.52 -8.43
C PRO A 61 20.07 16.89 -7.75
N GLU A 62 21.29 17.42 -7.68
CA GLU A 62 21.59 18.66 -6.97
C GLU A 62 21.92 19.79 -7.96
N VAL A 63 21.53 21.02 -7.65
CA VAL A 63 22.04 22.21 -8.34
C VAL A 63 22.87 23.04 -7.39
N TYR A 64 24.17 23.16 -7.69
CA TYR A 64 25.08 24.01 -6.95
C TYR A 64 25.12 25.41 -7.54
N ALA A 65 25.21 26.41 -6.66
CA ALA A 65 25.48 27.79 -7.03
C ALA A 65 26.86 28.21 -6.54
N TYR A 66 27.66 28.78 -7.44
CA TYR A 66 29.02 29.24 -7.18
C TYR A 66 29.11 30.76 -7.37
N THR A 67 29.86 31.38 -6.47
CA THR A 67 30.31 32.77 -6.64
C THR A 67 31.41 32.85 -7.71
N ALA A 68 31.68 34.05 -8.25
CA ALA A 68 32.80 34.29 -9.17
C ALA A 68 34.19 33.85 -8.63
N ARG A 69 34.34 33.71 -7.30
CA ARG A 69 35.57 33.21 -6.65
C ARG A 69 35.57 31.70 -6.40
N GLY A 70 34.60 30.96 -6.90
CA GLY A 70 34.53 29.49 -6.78
C GLY A 70 34.05 28.98 -5.41
N ARG A 71 33.56 29.87 -4.54
CA ARG A 71 32.93 29.47 -3.28
C ARG A 71 31.49 29.04 -3.53
N VAL A 72 31.08 27.92 -2.94
CA VAL A 72 29.69 27.46 -2.93
C VAL A 72 28.85 28.46 -2.15
N LEU A 73 27.86 29.05 -2.82
CA LEU A 73 26.86 29.94 -2.22
C LEU A 73 25.76 29.11 -1.54
N GLY A 74 25.35 28.01 -2.17
CA GLY A 74 24.38 27.06 -1.64
C GLY A 74 24.08 25.95 -2.65
N ARG A 75 23.09 25.12 -2.33
CA ARG A 75 22.64 23.97 -3.11
C ARG A 75 21.12 23.87 -3.07
N ALA A 76 20.52 23.49 -4.20
CA ALA A 76 19.12 23.12 -4.29
C ALA A 76 19.00 21.61 -4.52
N ASP A 77 18.30 20.92 -3.62
CA ASP A 77 18.04 19.48 -3.67
C ASP A 77 16.73 19.19 -4.42
N LEU A 78 16.81 18.38 -5.49
CA LEU A 78 15.70 18.13 -6.42
C LEU A 78 15.31 16.63 -6.47
N PRO A 79 14.09 16.30 -6.96
CA PRO A 79 13.54 14.94 -6.83
C PRO A 79 14.00 13.96 -7.93
N GLY A 80 14.94 14.34 -8.78
CA GLY A 80 15.43 13.52 -9.88
C GLY A 80 16.69 14.12 -10.48
N ALA A 81 17.33 13.41 -11.42
CA ALA A 81 18.55 13.89 -12.05
C ALA A 81 18.28 15.16 -12.87
N VAL A 82 19.14 16.16 -12.73
CA VAL A 82 19.07 17.42 -13.47
C VAL A 82 19.48 17.17 -14.92
N THR A 83 18.58 17.45 -15.84
CA THR A 83 18.78 17.22 -17.29
C THR A 83 19.00 18.51 -18.07
N SER A 84 18.41 19.63 -17.63
CA SER A 84 18.66 20.94 -18.23
C SER A 84 18.66 22.05 -17.18
N LEU A 85 19.43 23.10 -17.47
CA LEU A 85 19.44 24.38 -16.76
C LEU A 85 19.25 25.48 -17.79
N ASP A 86 18.19 26.26 -17.63
CA ASP A 86 17.83 27.33 -18.55
C ASP A 86 17.57 28.63 -17.78
N ALA A 87 17.91 29.77 -18.37
CA ALA A 87 17.57 31.08 -17.80
C ALA A 87 16.65 31.84 -18.76
N SER A 88 15.55 32.37 -18.23
CA SER A 88 14.65 33.26 -18.97
C SER A 88 14.25 34.43 -18.09
N GLY A 89 14.56 35.66 -18.52
CA GLY A 89 14.22 36.87 -17.76
C GLY A 89 14.88 36.97 -16.38
N GLY A 90 16.09 36.41 -16.23
CA GLY A 90 16.83 36.39 -14.96
C GLY A 90 16.38 35.33 -13.95
N VAL A 91 15.39 34.51 -14.31
CA VAL A 91 14.91 33.39 -13.50
C VAL A 91 15.55 32.09 -14.00
N VAL A 92 16.14 31.32 -13.09
CA VAL A 92 16.74 30.02 -13.39
C VAL A 92 15.67 28.94 -13.31
N ARG A 93 15.51 28.17 -14.39
CA ARG A 93 14.64 27.00 -14.47
C ARG A 93 15.48 25.75 -14.58
N VAL A 94 15.04 24.71 -13.89
CA VAL A 94 15.70 23.41 -13.84
C VAL A 94 14.72 22.36 -14.28
N THR A 95 15.14 21.51 -15.22
CA THR A 95 14.38 20.30 -15.57
C THR A 95 15.02 19.10 -14.90
N THR A 96 14.25 18.35 -14.12
CA THR A 96 14.66 17.04 -13.63
C THR A 96 13.92 15.93 -14.34
N ALA A 97 14.56 14.77 -14.48
CA ALA A 97 13.93 13.59 -15.04
C ALA A 97 14.27 12.34 -14.21
N GLY A 98 13.36 11.37 -14.28
CA GLY A 98 13.56 10.01 -13.79
C GLY A 98 12.73 9.03 -14.61
N ASP A 99 12.54 7.83 -14.09
CA ASP A 99 11.82 6.77 -14.80
C ASP A 99 10.34 7.13 -15.01
N GLY A 100 9.98 7.52 -16.23
CA GLY A 100 8.59 7.80 -16.62
C GLY A 100 8.06 9.18 -16.22
N TYR A 101 8.89 10.10 -15.71
CA TYR A 101 8.48 11.45 -15.35
C TYR A 101 9.57 12.50 -15.62
N ALA A 102 9.13 13.73 -15.86
CA ALA A 102 9.98 14.91 -15.90
C ALA A 102 9.27 16.07 -15.21
N GLU A 103 10.01 16.85 -14.44
CA GLU A 103 9.49 18.00 -13.69
C GLU A 103 10.32 19.24 -13.96
N ARG A 104 9.70 20.40 -13.77
CA ARG A 104 10.36 21.69 -13.89
C ARG A 104 10.24 22.46 -12.60
N PHE A 105 11.36 23.03 -12.18
CA PHE A 105 11.50 23.80 -10.97
C PHE A 105 12.09 25.16 -11.26
N THR A 106 11.70 26.14 -10.46
CA THR A 106 12.18 27.51 -10.51
C THR A 106 13.08 27.76 -9.31
N LEU A 107 14.31 28.19 -9.57
CA LEU A 107 15.24 28.58 -8.51
C LEU A 107 15.17 30.09 -8.29
N ALA A 108 14.80 30.49 -7.07
CA ALA A 108 14.98 31.85 -6.62
C ALA A 108 16.43 32.07 -6.18
N GLY A 109 17.02 33.19 -6.60
CA GLY A 109 18.33 33.64 -6.13
C GLY A 109 18.22 34.30 -4.75
N GLY A 110 19.21 34.05 -3.88
CA GLY A 110 19.27 34.65 -2.55
C GLY A 110 20.69 34.63 -1.98
N ALA A 111 20.91 35.43 -0.92
CA ALA A 111 22.21 35.53 -0.26
C ALA A 111 22.70 34.20 0.38
N ALA A 112 21.78 33.26 0.62
CA ALA A 112 22.05 31.94 1.18
C ALA A 112 22.10 30.82 0.12
N GLY A 113 22.06 31.16 -1.17
CA GLY A 113 22.06 30.20 -2.28
C GLY A 113 20.68 30.02 -2.94
N PRO A 114 20.57 29.06 -3.87
CA PRO A 114 19.34 28.80 -4.60
C PRO A 114 18.29 28.15 -3.70
N SER A 115 17.06 28.63 -3.78
CA SER A 115 15.90 27.99 -3.16
C SER A 115 14.87 27.62 -4.23
N VAL A 116 14.33 26.40 -4.16
CA VAL A 116 13.26 25.94 -5.05
C VAL A 116 11.94 26.58 -4.64
N GLN A 117 11.21 27.15 -5.60
CA GLN A 117 9.92 27.80 -5.33
C GLN A 117 8.79 26.80 -5.20
N GLU A 118 8.76 25.79 -6.07
CA GLU A 118 7.74 24.76 -6.09
C GLU A 118 8.00 23.70 -5.01
N ARG A 119 6.94 22.96 -4.68
CA ARG A 119 7.01 21.86 -3.72
C ARG A 119 7.79 20.70 -4.33
N VAL A 120 8.93 20.34 -3.73
CA VAL A 120 9.73 19.18 -4.14
C VAL A 120 9.32 17.94 -3.35
N VAL A 121 8.81 16.93 -4.06
CA VAL A 121 8.40 15.62 -3.53
C VAL A 121 9.43 14.56 -3.93
N PHE A 122 10.14 13.99 -2.96
CA PHE A 122 11.18 13.00 -3.25
C PHE A 122 10.60 11.62 -3.56
N PRO A 123 10.97 11.00 -4.70
CA PRO A 123 10.62 9.62 -4.98
C PRO A 123 11.31 8.69 -3.97
N PRO A 124 10.78 7.46 -3.79
CA PRO A 124 11.41 6.42 -2.98
C PRO A 124 12.63 5.80 -3.68
N ASP A 125 13.56 6.65 -4.14
CA ASP A 125 14.78 6.28 -4.86
C ASP A 125 16.03 6.68 -4.05
N LEU A 126 16.85 5.67 -3.73
CA LEU A 126 18.11 5.84 -3.00
C LEU A 126 19.15 6.62 -3.78
N THR A 127 19.07 6.62 -5.11
CA THR A 127 20.03 7.37 -5.93
C THR A 127 19.89 8.87 -5.69
N VAL A 128 18.65 9.33 -5.47
CA VAL A 128 18.30 10.71 -5.15
C VAL A 128 18.47 10.96 -3.65
N THR A 129 17.76 10.22 -2.80
CA THR A 129 17.64 10.57 -1.37
C THR A 129 18.93 10.33 -0.56
N GLN A 130 19.85 9.50 -1.04
CA GLN A 130 21.15 9.25 -0.40
C GLN A 130 22.32 9.92 -1.13
N TRP A 131 22.05 10.78 -2.11
CA TRP A 131 23.11 11.38 -2.93
C TRP A 131 24.19 12.07 -2.10
N LEU A 132 23.80 12.93 -1.15
CA LEU A 132 24.75 13.68 -0.30
C LEU A 132 25.62 12.77 0.58
N LEU A 133 25.03 11.72 1.12
CA LEU A 133 25.74 10.75 1.94
C LEU A 133 26.76 9.99 1.08
N ARG A 134 26.37 9.53 -0.12
CA ARG A 134 27.26 8.86 -1.07
C ARG A 134 28.39 9.78 -1.52
N ALA A 135 28.08 11.03 -1.83
CA ALA A 135 29.06 12.05 -2.20
C ALA A 135 30.10 12.25 -1.09
N ALA A 136 29.65 12.34 0.17
CA ALA A 136 30.56 12.46 1.30
C ALA A 136 31.39 11.19 1.53
N GLN A 137 30.82 9.99 1.33
CA GLN A 137 31.52 8.71 1.49
C GLN A 137 32.59 8.46 0.42
N ALA A 138 32.40 8.99 -0.79
CA ALA A 138 33.38 8.87 -1.87
C ALA A 138 34.71 9.59 -1.58
N VAL A 139 34.72 10.53 -0.63
CA VAL A 139 35.93 11.27 -0.25
C VAL A 139 36.82 10.41 0.66
N PRO A 140 38.11 10.18 0.32
CA PRO A 140 39.05 9.48 1.21
C PRO A 140 39.28 10.25 2.52
N GLU A 141 39.60 9.54 3.62
CA GLU A 141 39.74 10.16 4.95
C GLU A 141 40.76 11.32 4.98
N ALA A 142 41.87 11.19 4.24
CA ALA A 142 42.89 12.25 4.13
C ALA A 142 42.38 13.54 3.47
N GLY A 143 41.34 13.45 2.62
CA GLY A 143 40.79 14.58 1.87
C GLY A 143 39.58 15.26 2.53
N VAL A 144 39.07 14.74 3.65
CA VAL A 144 37.82 15.22 4.27
C VAL A 144 37.87 16.71 4.62
N GLN A 145 39.00 17.20 5.15
CA GLN A 145 39.13 18.61 5.51
C GLN A 145 39.03 19.54 4.28
N ALA A 146 39.73 19.19 3.19
CA ALA A 146 39.69 19.96 1.95
C ALA A 146 38.29 19.92 1.32
N ALA A 147 37.70 18.72 1.22
CA ALA A 147 36.35 18.55 0.70
C ALA A 147 35.30 19.33 1.52
N ALA A 148 35.40 19.33 2.85
CA ALA A 148 34.48 20.07 3.73
C ALA A 148 34.65 21.60 3.63
N SER A 149 35.84 22.09 3.25
CA SER A 149 36.05 23.51 2.94
C SER A 149 35.53 23.89 1.55
N GLU A 150 35.63 22.97 0.59
CA GLU A 150 35.17 23.17 -0.78
C GLU A 150 33.65 23.09 -0.89
N ASP A 151 33.03 22.15 -0.19
CA ASP A 151 31.58 22.00 -0.08
C ASP A 151 31.12 22.07 1.38
N PRO A 152 30.96 23.28 1.94
CA PRO A 152 30.44 23.45 3.29
C PRO A 152 28.93 23.15 3.39
N THR A 153 28.25 22.84 2.29
CA THR A 153 26.80 22.57 2.26
C THR A 153 26.48 21.08 2.46
N ASN A 154 27.48 20.20 2.38
CA ASN A 154 27.31 18.78 2.64
C ASN A 154 27.55 18.47 4.13
N PRO A 155 26.49 18.20 4.92
CA PRO A 155 26.59 17.99 6.37
C PRO A 155 27.33 16.70 6.73
N PHE A 156 27.36 15.71 5.83
CA PHE A 156 28.03 14.43 6.07
C PHE A 156 29.56 14.59 5.98
N LEU A 157 30.06 15.49 5.13
CA LEU A 157 31.48 15.87 5.14
C LEU A 157 31.84 16.58 6.45
N LEU A 158 30.99 17.49 6.91
CA LEU A 158 31.18 18.20 8.17
C LEU A 158 31.15 17.25 9.39
N LEU A 159 30.28 16.24 9.38
CA LEU A 159 30.25 15.21 10.43
C LEU A 159 31.51 14.34 10.42
N ARG A 160 31.99 13.90 9.24
CA ARG A 160 33.26 13.17 9.13
C ARG A 160 34.44 14.01 9.62
N LEU A 161 34.46 15.31 9.30
CA LEU A 161 35.44 16.25 9.84
C LEU A 161 35.35 16.34 11.37
N ALA A 162 34.15 16.37 11.94
CA ALA A 162 33.95 16.37 13.38
C ALA A 162 34.51 15.10 14.04
N GLU A 163 34.27 13.93 13.45
CA GLU A 163 34.82 12.66 13.93
C GLU A 163 36.34 12.64 13.87
N GLN A 164 36.94 13.15 12.80
CA GLN A 164 38.39 13.28 12.66
C GLN A 164 38.97 14.21 13.74
N ARG A 165 38.35 15.37 13.99
CA ARG A 165 38.78 16.32 15.02
C ARG A 165 38.67 15.74 16.42
N ARG A 166 37.60 14.99 16.70
CA ARG A 166 37.44 14.28 17.97
C ARG A 166 38.51 13.22 18.18
N ARG A 167 38.83 12.42 17.14
CA ARG A 167 39.93 11.43 17.20
C ARG A 167 41.28 12.10 17.45
N ALA A 168 41.47 13.33 16.97
CA ALA A 168 42.65 14.15 17.24
C ALA A 168 42.63 14.86 18.61
N GLY A 169 41.61 14.65 19.44
CA GLY A 169 41.48 15.27 20.77
C GLY A 169 40.88 16.69 20.78
N ASP A 170 40.57 17.27 19.63
CA ASP A 170 40.02 18.62 19.51
C ASP A 170 38.48 18.59 19.57
N SER A 171 37.96 18.55 20.80
CA SER A 171 36.52 18.50 21.05
C SER A 171 35.80 19.79 20.63
N TYR A 172 36.46 20.94 20.71
CA TYR A 172 35.87 22.23 20.32
C TYR A 172 35.66 22.31 18.81
N ALA A 173 36.68 21.96 18.01
CA ALA A 173 36.54 21.92 16.55
C ALA A 173 35.53 20.86 16.11
N ALA A 174 35.46 19.72 16.81
CA ALA A 174 34.46 18.70 16.55
C ALA A 174 33.03 19.24 16.74
N LEU A 175 32.75 19.90 17.87
CA LEU A 175 31.45 20.51 18.14
C LEU A 175 31.11 21.66 17.18
N SER A 176 32.11 22.46 16.81
CA SER A 176 31.95 23.51 15.81
C SER A 176 31.55 22.93 14.44
N ALA A 177 32.17 21.83 14.02
CA ALA A 177 31.81 21.12 12.80
C ALA A 177 30.39 20.53 12.87
N VAL A 178 29.98 19.94 13.99
CA VAL A 178 28.59 19.47 14.21
C VAL A 178 27.59 20.64 14.13
N ARG A 179 27.89 21.78 14.77
CA ARG A 179 27.03 22.97 14.70
C ARG A 179 26.89 23.49 13.28
N ARG A 180 27.96 23.47 12.48
CA ARG A 180 27.91 23.82 11.05
C ARG A 180 27.11 22.81 10.23
N ALA A 181 27.22 21.51 10.51
CA ALA A 181 26.39 20.48 9.87
C ALA A 181 24.90 20.69 10.16
N LEU A 182 24.57 21.09 11.39
CA LEU A 182 23.24 21.53 11.77
C LEU A 182 22.91 22.95 11.25
N GLY A 183 23.79 23.65 10.56
CA GLY A 183 23.50 24.97 9.99
C GLY A 183 22.96 24.90 8.56
N THR A 184 23.06 23.74 7.91
CA THR A 184 22.75 23.58 6.48
C THR A 184 21.25 23.43 6.22
N SER A 185 20.80 23.82 5.03
CA SER A 185 19.51 23.39 4.49
C SER A 185 19.63 21.96 3.96
N LEU A 186 18.68 21.09 4.30
CA LEU A 186 18.64 19.71 3.84
C LEU A 186 17.20 19.26 3.62
N PRO A 187 16.98 18.34 2.67
CA PRO A 187 15.72 17.65 2.56
C PRO A 187 15.57 16.63 3.70
N PHE A 188 14.33 16.35 4.08
CA PHE A 188 14.02 15.49 5.23
C PHE A 188 14.66 14.10 5.17
N PRO A 189 14.81 13.40 4.01
CA PRO A 189 15.49 12.11 3.98
C PRO A 189 16.95 12.24 4.41
N ALA A 190 17.62 13.33 4.06
CA ALA A 190 18.98 13.61 4.45
C ALA A 190 19.07 14.02 5.93
N TRP A 191 18.09 14.76 6.47
CA TRP A 191 18.01 15.03 7.91
C TRP A 191 17.90 13.75 8.74
N VAL A 192 17.07 12.80 8.32
CA VAL A 192 16.91 11.51 9.04
C VAL A 192 18.22 10.70 9.00
N GLN A 193 18.87 10.65 7.84
CA GLN A 193 20.18 10.00 7.70
C GLN A 193 21.24 10.66 8.59
N LEU A 194 21.28 12.00 8.61
CA LEU A 194 22.18 12.76 9.45
C LEU A 194 21.91 12.52 10.93
N ALA A 195 20.64 12.45 11.34
CA ALA A 195 20.26 12.13 12.72
C ALA A 195 20.79 10.75 13.15
N ALA A 196 20.60 9.72 12.33
CA ALA A 196 21.13 8.38 12.62
C ALA A 196 22.65 8.41 12.79
N ARG A 197 23.36 9.13 11.89
CA ARG A 197 24.81 9.26 11.94
C ARG A 197 25.28 10.03 13.18
N LEU A 198 24.63 11.13 13.52
CA LEU A 198 24.91 11.90 14.74
C LEU A 198 24.72 11.06 15.99
N ASP A 199 23.64 10.27 16.07
CA ASP A 199 23.41 9.37 17.20
C ASP A 199 24.50 8.29 17.29
N THR A 200 24.89 7.67 16.17
CA THR A 200 25.99 6.67 16.16
C THR A 200 27.33 7.30 16.51
N ALA A 201 27.53 8.56 16.13
CA ALA A 201 28.73 9.32 16.45
C ALA A 201 28.74 9.84 17.89
N GLY A 202 27.69 9.62 18.69
CA GLY A 202 27.63 10.03 20.10
C GLY A 202 27.17 11.46 20.33
N TYR A 203 26.39 12.04 19.40
CA TYR A 203 25.78 13.36 19.52
C TYR A 203 24.24 13.28 19.58
N PRO A 204 23.64 12.72 20.65
CA PRO A 204 22.20 12.44 20.69
C PRO A 204 21.32 13.70 20.65
N ALA A 205 21.72 14.78 21.32
CA ALA A 205 20.98 16.04 21.26
C ALA A 205 20.98 16.67 19.86
N ALA A 206 22.10 16.51 19.13
CA ALA A 206 22.19 16.95 17.73
C ALA A 206 21.31 16.08 16.82
N ALA A 207 21.23 14.78 17.09
CA ALA A 207 20.34 13.87 16.38
C ALA A 207 18.86 14.22 16.60
N ASP A 208 18.46 14.54 17.84
CA ASP A 208 17.09 14.96 18.15
C ASP A 208 16.71 16.26 17.42
N LEU A 209 17.62 17.23 17.36
CA LEU A 209 17.43 18.45 16.58
C LEU A 209 17.32 18.17 15.07
N ALA A 210 18.12 17.23 14.55
CA ALA A 210 18.03 16.81 13.15
C ALA A 210 16.68 16.14 12.83
N LEU A 211 16.15 15.30 13.73
CA LEU A 211 14.81 14.73 13.60
C LEU A 211 13.71 15.81 13.66
N ASP A 212 13.87 16.85 14.49
CA ASP A 212 12.92 17.97 14.50
C ASP A 212 12.87 18.70 13.16
N ARG A 213 14.04 18.97 12.57
CA ARG A 213 14.13 19.58 11.25
C ARG A 213 13.62 18.69 10.13
N ALA A 214 13.84 17.38 10.23
CA ALA A 214 13.24 16.42 9.31
C ALA A 214 11.71 16.53 9.31
N ARG A 215 11.07 16.58 10.49
CA ARG A 215 9.60 16.71 10.58
C ARG A 215 9.09 18.00 9.95
N ARG A 216 9.76 19.14 10.21
CA ARG A 216 9.39 20.44 9.63
C ARG A 216 9.54 20.47 8.11
N ASP A 217 10.67 20.00 7.58
CA ASP A 217 10.89 19.96 6.13
C ASP A 217 9.93 18.99 5.44
N ALA A 218 9.70 17.80 6.02
CA ALA A 218 8.72 16.84 5.53
C ALA A 218 7.30 17.43 5.49
N ALA A 219 6.87 18.09 6.57
CA ALA A 219 5.58 18.76 6.62
C ALA A 219 5.45 19.87 5.57
N GLY A 220 6.50 20.66 5.34
CA GLY A 220 6.56 21.68 4.30
C GLY A 220 6.44 21.12 2.88
N ARG A 221 6.88 19.87 2.67
CA ARG A 221 6.76 19.14 1.40
C ARG A 221 5.43 18.40 1.22
N GLY A 222 4.50 18.57 2.16
CA GLY A 222 3.18 17.95 2.09
C GLY A 222 3.11 16.53 2.63
N LEU A 223 4.13 16.03 3.34
CA LEU A 223 4.02 14.73 4.03
C LEU A 223 3.01 14.82 5.17
N ASP A 224 2.16 13.81 5.32
CA ASP A 224 1.07 13.84 6.29
C ASP A 224 0.90 12.48 6.99
N PRO A 225 0.69 12.46 8.32
CA PRO A 225 0.54 11.21 9.08
C PRO A 225 -0.64 10.34 8.65
N ASP A 226 -1.65 10.90 7.97
CA ASP A 226 -2.78 10.12 7.46
C ASP A 226 -2.43 9.29 6.22
N VAL A 227 -1.36 9.64 5.50
CA VAL A 227 -0.93 8.94 4.29
C VAL A 227 0.09 7.85 4.66
N PRO A 228 -0.16 6.58 4.28
CA PRO A 228 0.74 5.50 4.63
C PRO A 228 2.09 5.60 3.91
N VAL A 229 3.12 4.95 4.48
CA VAL A 229 4.46 4.85 3.90
C VAL A 229 4.86 3.39 3.66
N SER A 230 5.22 3.02 2.43
CA SER A 230 5.74 1.68 2.12
C SER A 230 7.11 1.43 2.73
N ARG A 231 7.50 0.15 2.82
CA ARG A 231 8.87 -0.20 3.27
C ARG A 231 9.94 0.41 2.36
N ALA A 232 9.70 0.45 1.05
CA ALA A 232 10.62 1.04 0.08
C ALA A 232 10.78 2.55 0.32
N ALA A 233 9.67 3.28 0.45
CA ALA A 233 9.70 4.71 0.73
C ALA A 233 10.36 5.03 2.08
N LEU A 234 10.00 4.30 3.14
CA LEU A 234 10.61 4.48 4.44
C LEU A 234 12.13 4.18 4.41
N GLY A 235 12.53 3.18 3.63
CA GLY A 235 13.93 2.88 3.34
C GLY A 235 14.67 4.03 2.67
N ALA A 236 14.03 4.67 1.67
CA ALA A 236 14.58 5.83 0.99
C ALA A 236 14.59 7.11 1.85
N TYR A 237 13.66 7.23 2.79
CA TYR A 237 13.54 8.36 3.71
C TYR A 237 14.43 8.23 4.95
N GLY A 238 15.65 7.74 4.75
CA GLY A 238 16.68 7.55 5.78
C GLY A 238 16.50 6.33 6.67
N ASN A 239 15.51 5.48 6.39
CA ASN A 239 15.25 4.22 7.07
C ASN A 239 15.21 4.29 8.62
N PRO A 240 14.36 5.17 9.18
CA PRO A 240 14.23 5.31 10.64
C PRO A 240 13.79 4.01 11.33
N SER A 241 13.01 3.16 10.64
CA SER A 241 12.55 1.87 11.19
C SER A 241 13.68 0.87 11.40
N ALA A 242 14.64 0.76 10.47
CA ALA A 242 15.77 -0.14 10.63
C ALA A 242 16.71 0.35 11.73
N TYR A 243 16.96 1.66 11.81
CA TYR A 243 17.80 2.22 12.87
C TYR A 243 17.17 2.04 14.26
N LEU A 244 15.86 2.24 14.37
CA LEU A 244 15.10 1.89 15.58
C LEU A 244 15.26 0.40 15.93
N GLY A 245 15.14 -0.51 14.94
CA GLY A 245 15.37 -1.94 15.13
C GLY A 245 16.73 -2.24 15.77
N THR A 246 17.80 -1.63 15.26
CA THR A 246 19.16 -1.72 15.82
C THR A 246 19.24 -1.22 17.26
N LEU A 247 18.58 -0.10 17.60
CA LEU A 247 18.56 0.41 18.97
C LEU A 247 17.83 -0.53 19.93
N LEU A 248 16.76 -1.19 19.47
CA LEU A 248 16.05 -2.20 20.26
C LEU A 248 16.89 -3.46 20.47
N ASP A 249 17.62 -3.92 19.44
CA ASP A 249 18.55 -5.05 19.56
C ASP A 249 19.68 -4.76 20.55
N GLN A 250 20.15 -3.50 20.60
CA GLN A 250 21.17 -3.03 21.54
C GLN A 250 20.61 -2.67 22.93
N ASN A 251 19.31 -2.87 23.18
CA ASN A 251 18.62 -2.49 24.41
C ASN A 251 18.77 -0.99 24.79
N ARG A 252 18.95 -0.10 23.79
CA ARG A 252 19.10 1.35 23.97
C ARG A 252 17.76 2.07 23.99
N LEU A 253 16.88 1.72 24.93
CA LEU A 253 15.48 2.14 24.91
C LEU A 253 15.25 3.64 25.01
N ALA A 254 16.06 4.37 25.78
CA ALA A 254 15.95 5.82 25.86
C ALA A 254 16.15 6.49 24.49
N ARG A 255 17.04 5.96 23.64
CA ARG A 255 17.20 6.42 22.26
C ARG A 255 16.12 5.88 21.34
N ALA A 256 15.73 4.61 21.51
CA ALA A 256 14.63 4.03 20.74
C ALA A 256 13.33 4.86 20.88
N ALA A 257 13.07 5.43 22.06
CA ALA A 257 11.93 6.31 22.34
C ALA A 257 11.88 7.55 21.42
N ALA A 258 13.02 8.18 21.13
CA ALA A 258 13.07 9.34 20.23
C ALA A 258 12.70 8.96 18.78
N TRP A 259 13.21 7.83 18.31
CA TRP A 259 12.99 7.35 16.94
C TRP A 259 11.58 6.81 16.71
N ILE A 260 11.02 6.09 17.68
CA ILE A 260 9.63 5.65 17.60
C ILE A 260 8.66 6.82 17.76
N GLY A 261 9.02 7.86 18.51
CA GLY A 261 8.31 9.13 18.57
C GLY A 261 8.29 9.85 17.22
N TYR A 262 9.44 9.96 16.56
CA TYR A 262 9.54 10.49 15.20
C TYR A 262 8.62 9.74 14.22
N LEU A 263 8.66 8.40 14.24
CA LEU A 263 7.76 7.57 13.43
C LEU A 263 6.30 7.82 13.78
N ARG A 264 5.93 7.84 15.06
CA ARG A 264 4.55 8.08 15.51
C ARG A 264 3.98 9.41 15.03
N GLU A 265 4.79 10.46 14.96
CA GLU A 265 4.32 11.78 14.54
C GLU A 265 4.25 11.95 13.02
N LEU A 266 5.29 11.52 12.29
CA LEU A 266 5.39 11.78 10.85
C LEU A 266 4.91 10.61 9.98
N HIS A 267 5.17 9.38 10.42
CA HIS A 267 4.90 8.15 9.67
C HIS A 267 4.21 7.11 10.55
N PRO A 268 3.05 7.40 11.19
CA PRO A 268 2.40 6.45 12.08
C PRO A 268 1.90 5.21 11.34
N ARG A 269 1.59 5.36 10.04
CA ARG A 269 1.07 4.30 9.17
C ARG A 269 2.18 3.88 8.21
N PHE A 270 2.88 2.79 8.50
CA PHE A 270 3.88 2.26 7.56
C PHE A 270 3.91 0.73 7.52
N GLU A 271 4.42 0.19 6.41
CA GLU A 271 4.52 -1.25 6.21
C GLU A 271 5.46 -1.90 7.24
N GLY A 272 4.92 -2.81 8.05
CA GLY A 272 5.65 -3.42 9.19
C GLY A 272 5.54 -2.64 10.51
N GLY A 273 4.85 -1.49 10.54
CA GLY A 273 4.63 -0.69 11.74
C GLY A 273 3.95 -1.45 12.89
N PRO A 274 2.84 -2.17 12.68
CA PRO A 274 2.18 -2.92 13.76
C PRO A 274 3.10 -3.91 14.49
N ALA A 275 3.95 -4.61 13.74
CA ALA A 275 4.92 -5.54 14.32
C ALA A 275 6.00 -4.80 15.14
N LEU A 276 6.48 -3.66 14.64
CA LEU A 276 7.46 -2.83 15.36
C LEU A 276 6.88 -2.24 16.65
N TYR A 277 5.64 -1.74 16.61
CA TYR A 277 4.95 -1.23 17.79
C TYR A 277 4.68 -2.32 18.83
N ALA A 278 4.24 -3.50 18.40
CA ALA A 278 4.06 -4.65 19.28
C ALA A 278 5.37 -5.11 19.92
N ARG A 279 6.46 -5.14 19.15
CA ARG A 279 7.81 -5.45 19.66
C ARG A 279 8.25 -4.43 20.72
N TYR A 280 8.10 -3.14 20.46
CA TYR A 280 8.45 -2.09 21.41
C TYR A 280 7.63 -2.19 22.70
N ALA A 281 6.32 -2.37 22.59
CA ALA A 281 5.43 -2.56 23.74
C ALA A 281 5.81 -3.81 24.57
N GLY A 282 6.16 -4.92 23.92
CA GLY A 282 6.63 -6.13 24.60
C GLY A 282 7.93 -5.91 25.39
N ILE A 283 8.87 -5.13 24.85
CA ILE A 283 10.10 -4.77 25.56
C ILE A 283 9.80 -3.86 26.76
N LEU A 284 8.90 -2.88 26.62
CA LEU A 284 8.47 -2.02 27.74
C LEU A 284 7.83 -2.84 28.87
N GLU A 285 6.95 -3.78 28.52
CA GLU A 285 6.29 -4.66 29.49
C GLU A 285 7.29 -5.56 30.22
N ALA A 286 8.27 -6.12 29.51
CA ALA A 286 9.35 -6.91 30.12
C ALA A 286 10.20 -6.10 31.12
N GLN A 287 10.18 -4.77 31.02
CA GLN A 287 10.86 -3.86 31.96
C GLN A 287 9.93 -3.27 33.03
N GLY A 288 8.72 -3.83 33.20
CA GLY A 288 7.76 -3.36 34.20
C GLY A 288 7.04 -2.05 33.82
N ARG A 289 7.17 -1.56 32.58
CA ARG A 289 6.53 -0.33 32.08
C ARG A 289 5.21 -0.65 31.36
N ALA A 290 4.33 -1.39 32.04
CA ALA A 290 3.09 -1.91 31.45
C ALA A 290 2.11 -0.81 30.99
N GLY A 291 2.06 0.33 31.70
CA GLY A 291 1.22 1.47 31.31
C GLY A 291 1.59 2.03 29.93
N GLU A 292 2.88 2.31 29.71
CA GLU A 292 3.38 2.78 28.42
C GLU A 292 3.22 1.73 27.31
N ALA A 293 3.44 0.44 27.64
CA ALA A 293 3.19 -0.64 26.69
C ALA A 293 1.73 -0.64 26.20
N GLU A 294 0.78 -0.41 27.10
CA GLU A 294 -0.64 -0.35 26.74
C GLU A 294 -0.97 0.90 25.91
N GLU A 295 -0.36 2.06 26.19
CA GLU A 295 -0.51 3.25 25.34
C GLU A 295 -0.09 2.98 23.88
N TRP A 296 1.02 2.26 23.66
CA TRP A 296 1.46 1.89 22.32
C TRP A 296 0.53 0.89 21.64
N ARG A 297 -0.08 -0.04 22.39
CA ARG A 297 -1.10 -0.95 21.87
C ARG A 297 -2.38 -0.21 21.51
N GLN A 298 -2.81 0.75 22.33
CA GLN A 298 -3.97 1.60 22.05
C GLN A 298 -3.74 2.47 20.82
N PHE A 299 -2.56 3.09 20.72
CA PHE A 299 -2.13 3.83 19.54
C PHE A 299 -2.15 2.94 18.28
N SER A 300 -1.54 1.75 18.33
CA SER A 300 -1.56 0.85 17.17
C SER A 300 -2.98 0.40 16.78
N ARG A 301 -3.91 0.28 17.75
CA ARG A 301 -5.33 -0.01 17.49
C ARG A 301 -6.06 1.18 16.87
N SER A 302 -5.76 2.41 17.28
CA SER A 302 -6.40 3.61 16.73
C SER A 302 -6.06 3.80 15.25
N LEU A 303 -4.88 3.36 14.80
CA LEU A 303 -4.50 3.39 13.37
C LEU A 303 -5.34 2.47 12.47
N ARG A 304 -6.18 1.59 13.03
CA ARG A 304 -7.09 0.76 12.24
C ARG A 304 -8.27 1.56 11.70
N THR A 305 -8.58 2.73 12.25
CA THR A 305 -9.64 3.59 11.69
C THR A 305 -9.28 4.03 10.27
N GLY A 306 -10.28 4.12 9.40
CA GLY A 306 -10.10 4.42 7.97
C GLY A 306 -9.55 3.26 7.13
N THR A 307 -9.20 2.13 7.75
CA THR A 307 -8.81 0.91 7.02
C THR A 307 -10.03 0.10 6.58
N LEU A 308 -9.82 -0.84 5.65
CA LEU A 308 -10.89 -1.74 5.21
C LEU A 308 -11.41 -2.58 6.38
N TYR A 309 -12.71 -2.45 6.69
CA TYR A 309 -13.38 -3.07 7.85
C TYR A 309 -12.70 -2.82 9.21
N ASN A 310 -11.89 -1.77 9.33
CA ASN A 310 -11.07 -1.47 10.52
C ASN A 310 -10.15 -2.63 10.94
N LEU A 311 -9.67 -3.42 9.96
CA LEU A 311 -8.78 -4.56 10.21
C LEU A 311 -7.31 -4.16 10.31
N GLY A 312 -6.95 -2.91 9.98
CA GLY A 312 -5.57 -2.41 9.95
C GLY A 312 -4.99 -2.38 8.54
N ALA A 313 -3.73 -1.97 8.43
CA ALA A 313 -3.03 -1.80 7.14
C ALA A 313 -3.02 -3.10 6.32
N ASP A 314 -2.85 -4.25 6.99
CA ASP A 314 -2.83 -5.58 6.38
C ASP A 314 -4.24 -6.21 6.26
N GLY A 315 -5.30 -5.41 6.43
CA GLY A 315 -6.69 -5.91 6.46
C GLY A 315 -7.10 -6.67 5.20
N LEU A 316 -6.53 -6.32 4.04
CA LEU A 316 -6.75 -7.04 2.79
C LEU A 316 -6.15 -8.44 2.79
N ASP A 317 -5.03 -8.66 3.49
CA ASP A 317 -4.47 -10.00 3.66
C ASP A 317 -5.38 -10.86 4.57
N THR A 318 -6.00 -10.25 5.58
CA THR A 318 -7.05 -10.91 6.40
C THR A 318 -8.27 -11.28 5.56
N VAL A 319 -8.77 -10.37 4.71
CA VAL A 319 -9.89 -10.65 3.81
C VAL A 319 -9.52 -11.75 2.81
N ARG A 320 -8.30 -11.71 2.27
CA ARG A 320 -7.78 -12.76 1.39
C ARG A 320 -7.77 -14.13 2.06
N ASP A 321 -7.22 -14.22 3.27
CA ASP A 321 -7.12 -15.49 3.99
C ASP A 321 -8.49 -16.00 4.46
N ALA A 322 -9.41 -15.11 4.82
CA ALA A 322 -10.81 -15.47 5.08
C ALA A 322 -11.50 -16.00 3.82
N ALA A 323 -11.27 -15.38 2.65
CA ALA A 323 -11.80 -15.88 1.38
C ALA A 323 -11.20 -17.25 1.02
N ARG A 324 -9.88 -17.45 1.23
CA ARG A 324 -9.23 -18.76 1.04
C ARG A 324 -9.81 -19.83 1.95
N PHE A 325 -10.05 -19.50 3.22
CA PHE A 325 -10.71 -20.38 4.18
C PHE A 325 -12.11 -20.78 3.68
N LEU A 326 -12.93 -19.81 3.25
CA LEU A 326 -14.26 -20.08 2.71
C LEU A 326 -14.21 -20.92 1.43
N VAL A 327 -13.27 -20.64 0.52
CA VAL A 327 -13.08 -21.43 -0.70
C VAL A 327 -12.81 -22.89 -0.37
N LEU A 328 -11.92 -23.18 0.59
CA LEU A 328 -11.61 -24.55 1.00
C LEU A 328 -12.82 -25.24 1.64
N ALA A 329 -13.54 -24.56 2.54
CA ALA A 329 -14.74 -25.10 3.17
C ALA A 329 -15.85 -25.38 2.13
N LEU A 330 -16.03 -24.50 1.16
CA LEU A 330 -17.01 -24.66 0.08
C LEU A 330 -16.61 -25.78 -0.89
N LEU A 331 -15.33 -25.90 -1.25
CA LEU A 331 -14.83 -27.00 -2.08
C LEU A 331 -15.03 -28.36 -1.39
N LEU A 332 -14.75 -28.46 -0.10
CA LEU A 332 -15.01 -29.66 0.69
C LEU A 332 -16.51 -29.99 0.76
N SER A 333 -17.35 -28.98 0.97
CA SER A 333 -18.82 -29.14 1.03
C SER A 333 -19.38 -29.61 -0.32
N VAL A 334 -19.00 -28.94 -1.42
CA VAL A 334 -19.41 -29.30 -2.78
C VAL A 334 -18.89 -30.68 -3.15
N GLY A 335 -17.62 -30.98 -2.83
CA GLY A 335 -17.03 -32.30 -3.08
C GLY A 335 -17.77 -33.42 -2.35
N ALA A 336 -18.02 -33.25 -1.05
CA ALA A 336 -18.77 -34.22 -0.25
C ALA A 336 -20.20 -34.44 -0.78
N ALA A 337 -20.91 -33.36 -1.10
CA ALA A 337 -22.25 -33.44 -1.68
C ALA A 337 -22.24 -34.17 -3.04
N LEU A 338 -21.33 -33.82 -3.94
CA LEU A 338 -21.20 -34.44 -5.26
C LEU A 338 -20.82 -35.92 -5.18
N VAL A 339 -19.92 -36.30 -4.27
CA VAL A 339 -19.56 -37.71 -4.03
C VAL A 339 -20.78 -38.51 -3.61
N VAL A 340 -21.56 -38.02 -2.65
CA VAL A 340 -22.78 -38.71 -2.18
C VAL A 340 -23.81 -38.82 -3.29
N LEU A 341 -24.06 -37.75 -4.06
CA LEU A 341 -24.98 -37.79 -5.19
C LEU A 341 -24.50 -38.73 -6.30
N ALA A 342 -23.20 -38.74 -6.60
CA ALA A 342 -22.62 -39.61 -7.62
C ALA A 342 -22.74 -41.08 -7.23
N VAL A 343 -22.43 -41.43 -5.98
CA VAL A 343 -22.56 -42.80 -5.46
C VAL A 343 -24.03 -43.23 -5.47
N ARG A 344 -24.95 -42.36 -5.06
CA ARG A 344 -26.40 -42.64 -5.08
C ARG A 344 -26.93 -42.83 -6.51
N ALA A 345 -26.43 -42.06 -7.47
CA ALA A 345 -26.83 -42.16 -8.87
C ALA A 345 -26.09 -43.28 -9.63
N TRP A 346 -25.03 -43.87 -9.08
CA TRP A 346 -24.11 -44.75 -9.81
C TRP A 346 -24.83 -45.94 -10.45
N GLN A 347 -25.45 -46.81 -9.64
CA GLN A 347 -26.15 -48.00 -10.14
C GLN A 347 -27.32 -47.63 -11.07
N PRO A 348 -28.27 -46.76 -10.67
CA PRO A 348 -29.42 -46.40 -11.51
C PRO A 348 -29.04 -45.74 -12.84
N GLN A 349 -28.01 -44.89 -12.85
CA GLN A 349 -27.49 -44.28 -14.07
C GLN A 349 -26.85 -45.33 -15.00
N GLY A 350 -26.14 -46.31 -14.42
CA GLY A 350 -25.57 -47.41 -15.19
C GLY A 350 -26.65 -48.16 -15.96
N GLU A 351 -27.73 -48.55 -15.27
CA GLU A 351 -28.88 -49.23 -15.85
C GLU A 351 -29.57 -48.38 -16.93
N ALA A 352 -29.83 -47.10 -16.65
CA ALA A 352 -30.48 -46.19 -17.59
C ALA A 352 -29.64 -45.88 -18.84
N THR A 353 -28.31 -45.96 -18.75
CA THR A 353 -27.39 -45.65 -19.87
C THR A 353 -26.96 -46.88 -20.67
N ARG A 354 -27.21 -48.12 -20.18
CA ARG A 354 -26.97 -49.36 -20.95
C ARG A 354 -27.56 -49.33 -22.36
N PRO A 355 -28.85 -48.98 -22.59
CA PRO A 355 -29.42 -48.93 -23.95
C PRO A 355 -28.81 -47.84 -24.83
N LEU A 356 -28.14 -46.84 -24.24
CA LEU A 356 -27.46 -45.76 -24.95
C LEU A 356 -25.98 -46.07 -25.28
N GLY A 357 -25.52 -47.29 -25.02
CA GLY A 357 -24.12 -47.70 -25.21
C GLY A 357 -23.27 -47.65 -23.94
N GLY A 358 -23.89 -47.56 -22.76
CA GLY A 358 -23.20 -47.50 -21.46
C GLY A 358 -22.75 -46.09 -21.07
N ARG A 359 -22.13 -45.95 -19.89
CA ARG A 359 -21.89 -44.63 -19.25
C ARG A 359 -21.01 -43.68 -20.05
N PHE A 360 -20.02 -44.22 -20.77
CA PHE A 360 -19.02 -43.43 -21.50
C PHE A 360 -19.39 -43.24 -22.98
N ARG A 361 -19.67 -44.33 -23.72
CA ARG A 361 -19.98 -44.25 -25.16
C ARG A 361 -21.31 -43.54 -25.45
N SER A 362 -22.21 -43.44 -24.48
CA SER A 362 -23.48 -42.70 -24.62
C SER A 362 -23.30 -41.20 -24.86
N TRP A 363 -22.20 -40.59 -24.36
CA TRP A 363 -21.88 -39.19 -24.66
C TRP A 363 -21.57 -38.95 -26.14
N LEU A 364 -20.91 -39.91 -26.80
CA LEU A 364 -20.57 -39.84 -28.22
C LEU A 364 -21.77 -40.21 -29.12
N ARG A 365 -22.53 -41.24 -28.74
CA ARG A 365 -23.61 -41.78 -29.58
C ARG A 365 -24.93 -41.01 -29.48
N ARG A 366 -25.32 -40.58 -28.28
CA ARG A 366 -26.62 -39.93 -28.01
C ARG A 366 -26.49 -38.85 -26.93
N PRO A 367 -25.78 -37.74 -27.22
CA PRO A 367 -25.45 -36.71 -26.22
C PRO A 367 -26.68 -36.07 -25.57
N LEU A 368 -27.74 -35.79 -26.34
CA LEU A 368 -28.97 -35.17 -25.84
C LEU A 368 -29.78 -36.10 -24.92
N ALA A 369 -29.82 -37.40 -25.21
CA ALA A 369 -30.46 -38.37 -24.32
C ALA A 369 -29.63 -38.58 -23.05
N ARG A 370 -28.30 -38.53 -23.18
CA ARG A 370 -27.35 -38.69 -22.07
C ARG A 370 -27.38 -37.51 -21.08
N SER A 371 -27.60 -36.29 -21.55
CA SER A 371 -27.64 -35.09 -20.70
C SER A 371 -28.77 -35.13 -19.67
N ARG A 372 -29.89 -35.81 -19.97
CA ARG A 372 -31.00 -36.05 -19.03
C ARG A 372 -30.65 -37.07 -17.93
N LEU A 373 -29.59 -37.86 -18.11
CA LEU A 373 -29.19 -38.94 -17.21
C LEU A 373 -27.90 -38.63 -16.44
N ILE A 374 -27.48 -37.37 -16.35
CA ILE A 374 -26.30 -36.98 -15.53
C ILE A 374 -26.55 -37.27 -14.05
N SER A 375 -25.49 -37.46 -13.26
CA SER A 375 -25.64 -37.91 -11.86
C SER A 375 -26.46 -36.94 -11.01
N VAL A 376 -26.34 -35.64 -11.29
CA VAL A 376 -27.13 -34.56 -10.67
C VAL A 376 -28.62 -34.63 -11.05
N ALA A 377 -28.98 -35.22 -12.19
CA ALA A 377 -30.38 -35.36 -12.63
C ALA A 377 -31.22 -36.30 -11.75
N TYR A 378 -30.56 -37.11 -10.91
CA TYR A 378 -31.21 -37.96 -9.91
C TYR A 378 -31.43 -37.26 -8.56
N ALA A 379 -30.78 -36.11 -8.35
CA ALA A 379 -30.96 -35.28 -7.16
C ALA A 379 -32.32 -34.57 -7.17
N SER A 380 -32.83 -34.27 -5.97
CA SER A 380 -34.04 -33.49 -5.74
C SER A 380 -33.83 -32.01 -6.11
N LEU A 381 -34.92 -31.26 -6.25
CA LEU A 381 -34.85 -29.83 -6.50
C LEU A 381 -34.09 -29.10 -5.37
N SER A 382 -34.35 -29.46 -4.10
CA SER A 382 -33.68 -28.86 -2.95
C SER A 382 -32.19 -29.19 -2.87
N GLU A 383 -31.80 -30.42 -3.22
CA GLU A 383 -30.38 -30.82 -3.30
C GLU A 383 -29.63 -30.06 -4.39
N ARG A 384 -30.24 -29.92 -5.57
CA ARG A 384 -29.65 -29.12 -6.66
C ARG A 384 -29.57 -27.65 -6.29
N PHE A 385 -30.62 -27.11 -5.65
CA PHE A 385 -30.63 -25.73 -5.18
C PHE A 385 -29.52 -25.47 -4.15
N LEU A 386 -29.34 -26.38 -3.18
CA LEU A 386 -28.23 -26.31 -2.22
C LEU A 386 -26.87 -26.32 -2.94
N LEU A 387 -26.67 -27.20 -3.92
CA LEU A 387 -25.43 -27.22 -4.72
C LEU A 387 -25.22 -25.93 -5.51
N THR A 388 -26.27 -25.37 -6.10
CA THR A 388 -26.22 -24.07 -6.79
C THR A 388 -25.80 -22.97 -5.82
N LEU A 389 -26.36 -22.95 -4.60
CA LEU A 389 -25.99 -21.97 -3.57
C LEU A 389 -24.52 -22.14 -3.12
N LEU A 390 -24.06 -23.37 -2.90
CA LEU A 390 -22.66 -23.63 -2.53
C LEU A 390 -21.69 -23.22 -3.64
N LEU A 391 -22.02 -23.51 -4.91
CA LEU A 391 -21.22 -23.12 -6.06
C LEU A 391 -21.25 -21.60 -6.30
N ALA A 392 -22.40 -20.94 -6.11
CA ALA A 392 -22.49 -19.49 -6.14
C ALA A 392 -21.65 -18.84 -5.04
N GLY A 393 -21.71 -19.37 -3.81
CA GLY A 393 -20.84 -18.97 -2.70
C GLY A 393 -19.36 -19.17 -3.02
N LEU A 394 -19.00 -20.24 -3.75
CA LEU A 394 -17.64 -20.51 -4.20
C LEU A 394 -17.16 -19.46 -5.21
N VAL A 395 -18.01 -19.09 -6.17
CA VAL A 395 -17.72 -18.01 -7.14
C VAL A 395 -17.50 -16.68 -6.42
N VAL A 396 -18.38 -16.33 -5.47
CA VAL A 396 -18.26 -15.09 -4.68
C VAL A 396 -16.97 -15.10 -3.85
N SER A 397 -16.62 -16.24 -3.26
CA SER A 397 -15.42 -16.38 -2.41
C SER A 397 -14.12 -16.37 -3.24
N LEU A 398 -14.09 -17.01 -4.41
CA LEU A 398 -12.98 -16.91 -5.38
C LEU A 398 -12.84 -15.50 -5.94
N GLY A 399 -13.96 -14.82 -6.21
CA GLY A 399 -13.98 -13.41 -6.60
C GLY A 399 -13.45 -12.51 -5.49
N GLY A 400 -13.84 -12.75 -4.23
CA GLY A 400 -13.37 -12.03 -3.05
C GLY A 400 -11.86 -12.20 -2.84
N TRP A 401 -11.35 -13.42 -3.04
CA TRP A 401 -9.92 -13.69 -3.04
C TRP A 401 -9.21 -12.91 -4.15
N GLN A 402 -9.70 -12.98 -5.38
CA GLN A 402 -9.09 -12.28 -6.51
C GLN A 402 -9.14 -10.74 -6.33
N TRP A 403 -10.25 -10.20 -5.82
CA TRP A 403 -10.39 -8.79 -5.49
C TRP A 403 -9.40 -8.35 -4.41
N ALA A 404 -9.28 -9.10 -3.31
CA ALA A 404 -8.34 -8.78 -2.24
C ALA A 404 -6.88 -8.77 -2.72
N ASN A 405 -6.51 -9.68 -3.64
CA ASN A 405 -5.18 -9.69 -4.25
C ASN A 405 -4.93 -8.46 -5.13
N LEU A 406 -5.91 -8.07 -5.96
CA LEU A 406 -5.80 -6.89 -6.84
C LEU A 406 -5.72 -5.61 -6.01
N ALA A 407 -6.64 -5.45 -5.06
CA ALA A 407 -6.68 -4.29 -4.18
C ALA A 407 -5.39 -4.19 -3.36
N GLY A 408 -4.92 -5.31 -2.80
CA GLY A 408 -3.69 -5.33 -2.01
C GLY A 408 -2.45 -5.02 -2.85
N ALA A 409 -2.38 -5.50 -4.10
CA ALA A 409 -1.30 -5.16 -5.01
C ALA A 409 -1.31 -3.67 -5.38
N ALA A 410 -2.48 -3.11 -5.70
CA ALA A 410 -2.63 -1.71 -6.07
C ALA A 410 -2.31 -0.75 -4.90
N LEU A 411 -2.81 -1.02 -3.69
CA LEU A 411 -2.54 -0.19 -2.51
C LEU A 411 -1.09 -0.27 -2.01
N ARG A 412 -0.38 -1.35 -2.36
CA ARG A 412 1.07 -1.44 -2.12
C ARG A 412 1.88 -0.67 -3.16
N SER A 413 1.26 -0.15 -4.22
CA SER A 413 1.95 0.70 -5.18
C SER A 413 2.59 1.90 -4.48
N PRO A 414 3.89 2.15 -4.72
CA PRO A 414 4.60 3.30 -4.18
C PRO A 414 3.87 4.65 -4.39
N ALA A 415 3.15 4.82 -5.50
CA ALA A 415 2.40 6.04 -5.80
C ALA A 415 1.29 6.40 -4.77
N LEU A 416 0.81 5.41 -4.01
CA LEU A 416 -0.24 5.60 -3.00
C LEU A 416 0.28 5.60 -1.56
N ASN A 417 1.57 5.35 -1.36
CA ASN A 417 2.13 5.11 -0.03
C ASN A 417 3.55 5.68 0.15
N ILE A 418 3.77 6.91 -0.30
CA ILE A 418 5.00 7.67 -0.03
C ILE A 418 4.81 8.76 1.05
N GLY A 419 3.68 8.75 1.76
CA GLY A 419 3.39 9.75 2.80
C GLY A 419 2.86 11.09 2.28
N THR A 420 2.72 11.27 0.97
CA THR A 420 2.04 12.42 0.34
C THR A 420 1.48 12.01 -1.03
N TYR A 421 0.71 12.91 -1.67
CA TYR A 421 0.26 12.78 -3.05
C TYR A 421 0.75 13.98 -3.88
N GLY A 422 0.76 13.82 -5.20
CA GLY A 422 1.32 14.80 -6.14
C GLY A 422 2.81 14.61 -6.40
N GLY A 423 3.43 15.62 -7.00
CA GLY A 423 4.74 15.54 -7.62
C GLY A 423 4.71 14.71 -8.90
N GLY A 424 5.62 14.98 -9.82
CA GLY A 424 5.70 14.36 -11.14
C GLY A 424 5.90 12.85 -11.08
N TRP A 425 6.70 12.36 -10.13
CA TRP A 425 6.84 10.92 -9.90
C TRP A 425 5.54 10.28 -9.40
N GLY A 426 4.86 10.93 -8.44
CA GLY A 426 3.58 10.45 -7.91
C GLY A 426 2.48 10.46 -8.96
N GLY A 427 2.41 11.53 -9.76
CA GLY A 427 1.49 11.68 -10.88
C GLY A 427 1.68 10.62 -11.96
N ALA A 428 2.92 10.34 -12.36
CA ALA A 428 3.24 9.25 -13.30
C ALA A 428 2.77 7.89 -12.75
N GLY A 429 3.08 7.61 -11.48
CA GLY A 429 2.66 6.37 -10.83
C GLY A 429 1.13 6.24 -10.65
N LEU A 430 0.40 7.35 -10.45
CA LEU A 430 -1.06 7.35 -10.48
C LEU A 430 -1.61 7.04 -11.87
N GLY A 431 -0.95 7.52 -12.94
CA GLY A 431 -1.28 7.17 -14.32
C GLY A 431 -1.18 5.67 -14.59
N ASP A 432 -0.11 5.02 -14.10
CA ASP A 432 0.12 3.58 -14.26
C ASP A 432 -0.93 2.71 -13.55
N LEU A 433 -1.51 3.22 -12.45
CA LEU A 433 -2.53 2.51 -11.68
C LEU A 433 -3.87 2.36 -12.39
N ASN A 434 -4.09 3.04 -13.51
CA ASN A 434 -5.34 2.98 -14.29
C ASN A 434 -6.58 3.13 -13.40
N LEU A 435 -6.62 4.22 -12.62
CA LEU A 435 -7.69 4.49 -11.65
C LEU A 435 -9.07 4.42 -12.31
N ARG A 436 -10.04 3.88 -11.58
CA ARG A 436 -11.42 3.77 -12.06
C ARG A 436 -12.10 5.13 -11.97
N PRO A 437 -12.69 5.63 -13.06
CA PRO A 437 -13.46 6.87 -13.03
C PRO A 437 -14.57 6.80 -11.97
N GLY A 438 -14.59 7.78 -11.09
CA GLY A 438 -15.54 7.84 -9.98
C GLY A 438 -15.11 8.82 -8.89
N PRO A 439 -15.96 9.05 -7.89
CA PRO A 439 -15.74 10.08 -6.88
C PRO A 439 -14.45 9.87 -6.07
N ASP A 440 -14.13 8.62 -5.71
CA ASP A 440 -12.91 8.29 -4.96
C ASP A 440 -11.63 8.59 -5.77
N SER A 441 -11.64 8.32 -7.08
CA SER A 441 -10.52 8.67 -7.96
C SER A 441 -10.40 10.18 -8.17
N ALA A 442 -11.54 10.87 -8.31
CA ALA A 442 -11.59 12.32 -8.45
C ALA A 442 -11.05 13.02 -7.19
N LEU A 443 -11.41 12.53 -6.00
CA LEU A 443 -10.85 13.00 -4.72
C LEU A 443 -9.32 12.87 -4.70
N LEU A 444 -8.78 11.72 -5.09
CA LEU A 444 -7.32 11.48 -5.09
C LEU A 444 -6.59 12.38 -6.11
N ILE A 445 -7.09 12.49 -7.34
CA ILE A 445 -6.49 13.29 -8.41
C ILE A 445 -6.56 14.79 -8.07
N ALA A 446 -7.71 15.25 -7.56
CA ALA A 446 -7.89 16.64 -7.14
C ALA A 446 -6.96 17.01 -5.97
N LEU A 447 -6.80 16.11 -5.00
CA LEU A 447 -5.88 16.31 -3.88
C LEU A 447 -4.42 16.39 -4.34
N ALA A 448 -3.99 15.50 -5.25
CA ALA A 448 -2.66 15.58 -5.85
C ALA A 448 -2.44 16.94 -6.54
N SER A 449 -3.42 17.38 -7.35
CA SER A 449 -3.37 18.67 -8.06
C SER A 449 -3.31 19.87 -7.10
N GLN A 450 -4.09 19.83 -6.01
CA GLN A 450 -4.09 20.88 -4.99
C GLN A 450 -2.75 20.96 -4.26
N LEU A 451 -2.18 19.82 -3.90
CA LEU A 451 -0.87 19.75 -3.25
C LEU A 451 0.26 20.23 -4.19
N ASP A 452 0.10 20.07 -5.50
CA ASP A 452 1.01 20.59 -6.52
C ASP A 452 0.81 22.08 -6.83
N GLY A 453 -0.18 22.73 -6.19
CA GLY A 453 -0.46 24.15 -6.31
C GLY A 453 -1.41 24.52 -7.46
N ASP A 454 -1.98 23.54 -8.17
CA ASP A 454 -3.00 23.77 -9.19
C ASP A 454 -4.41 23.70 -8.58
N ASP A 455 -4.74 24.73 -7.78
CA ASP A 455 -6.07 24.91 -7.18
C ASP A 455 -7.19 25.00 -8.23
N SER A 456 -6.86 25.39 -9.47
CA SER A 456 -7.82 25.55 -10.54
C SER A 456 -8.32 24.20 -11.04
N LEU A 457 -7.39 23.30 -11.35
CA LEU A 457 -7.64 21.92 -11.74
C LEU A 457 -8.22 21.12 -10.57
N ALA A 458 -7.68 21.31 -9.37
CA ALA A 458 -8.15 20.64 -8.16
C ALA A 458 -9.63 20.94 -7.91
N ARG A 459 -10.03 22.21 -7.92
CA ARG A 459 -11.42 22.62 -7.73
C ARG A 459 -12.35 22.04 -8.80
N GLN A 460 -11.95 22.05 -10.07
CA GLN A 460 -12.73 21.43 -11.14
C GLN A 460 -12.92 19.94 -10.87
N THR A 461 -11.84 19.24 -10.53
CA THR A 461 -11.85 17.78 -10.32
C THR A 461 -12.64 17.38 -9.07
N TYR A 462 -12.56 18.17 -7.99
CA TYR A 462 -13.35 17.94 -6.77
C TYR A 462 -14.86 17.95 -7.01
N THR A 463 -15.36 18.68 -8.01
CA THR A 463 -16.80 18.67 -8.34
C THR A 463 -17.29 17.28 -8.73
N GLY A 464 -16.43 16.45 -9.35
CA GLY A 464 -16.73 15.05 -9.68
C GLY A 464 -16.72 14.10 -8.48
N ALA A 465 -16.24 14.56 -7.32
CA ALA A 465 -16.24 13.80 -6.07
C ALA A 465 -17.41 14.14 -5.14
N LEU A 466 -18.16 15.21 -5.40
CA LEU A 466 -19.29 15.62 -4.56
C LEU A 466 -20.42 14.56 -4.55
N PRO A 467 -21.13 14.40 -3.41
CA PRO A 467 -21.06 15.17 -2.17
C PRO A 467 -20.07 14.59 -1.12
N ASP A 468 -18.94 14.01 -1.53
CA ASP A 468 -17.95 13.48 -0.57
C ASP A 468 -17.47 14.54 0.44
N ALA A 469 -17.42 14.16 1.72
CA ALA A 469 -17.07 15.05 2.82
C ALA A 469 -15.61 15.58 2.72
N CYS A 470 -14.67 14.77 2.24
CA CYS A 470 -13.29 15.18 2.08
C CYS A 470 -13.12 16.13 0.89
N ALA A 471 -13.84 15.90 -0.21
CA ALA A 471 -13.91 16.85 -1.30
C ALA A 471 -14.50 18.20 -0.86
N LEU A 472 -15.59 18.20 -0.07
CA LEU A 472 -16.17 19.42 0.51
C LEU A 472 -15.17 20.16 1.40
N ASN A 473 -14.46 19.44 2.28
CA ASN A 473 -13.43 20.04 3.12
C ASN A 473 -12.32 20.70 2.30
N ASN A 474 -11.83 20.01 1.26
CA ASN A 474 -10.70 20.49 0.49
C ASN A 474 -11.08 21.65 -0.44
N LEU A 475 -12.31 21.67 -0.96
CA LEU A 475 -12.89 22.85 -1.59
C LEU A 475 -12.92 24.04 -0.62
N GLY A 476 -13.29 23.81 0.64
CA GLY A 476 -13.21 24.82 1.71
C GLY A 476 -11.82 25.40 1.88
N ALA A 477 -10.79 24.56 1.84
CA ALA A 477 -9.40 24.99 1.91
C ALA A 477 -9.01 25.87 0.70
N ILE A 478 -9.49 25.55 -0.51
CA ILE A 478 -9.28 26.37 -1.71
C ILE A 478 -10.01 27.72 -1.56
N SER A 479 -11.27 27.73 -1.11
CA SER A 479 -12.03 28.97 -0.90
C SER A 479 -11.38 29.86 0.14
N GLN A 480 -10.86 29.29 1.23
CA GLN A 480 -10.11 30.01 2.25
C GLN A 480 -8.81 30.60 1.68
N ALA A 481 -8.05 29.85 0.89
CA ALA A 481 -6.82 30.33 0.24
C ALA A 481 -7.10 31.51 -0.72
N ARG A 482 -8.30 31.56 -1.30
CA ARG A 482 -8.77 32.68 -2.15
C ARG A 482 -9.36 33.86 -1.36
N GLY A 483 -9.44 33.78 -0.04
CA GLY A 483 -10.01 34.83 0.82
C GLY A 483 -11.53 34.79 0.99
N ASP A 484 -12.23 33.77 0.49
CA ASP A 484 -13.67 33.60 0.68
C ASP A 484 -13.95 32.75 1.95
N GLU A 485 -13.80 33.38 3.11
CA GLU A 485 -14.02 32.71 4.40
C GLU A 485 -15.47 32.25 4.61
N ALA A 486 -16.44 32.96 4.04
CA ALA A 486 -17.85 32.63 4.19
C ALA A 486 -18.16 31.30 3.49
N GLN A 487 -17.74 31.17 2.23
CA GLN A 487 -17.89 29.94 1.48
C GLN A 487 -17.08 28.80 2.10
N ALA A 488 -15.84 29.07 2.55
CA ALA A 488 -15.02 28.06 3.21
C ALA A 488 -15.71 27.48 4.44
N ARG A 489 -16.26 28.33 5.31
CA ARG A 489 -17.01 27.90 6.51
C ARG A 489 -18.25 27.10 6.17
N GLU A 490 -18.99 27.48 5.14
CA GLU A 490 -20.15 26.71 4.67
C GLU A 490 -19.73 25.32 4.21
N GLN A 491 -18.68 25.22 3.40
CA GLN A 491 -18.14 23.95 2.90
C GLN A 491 -17.61 23.06 4.03
N TYR A 492 -16.89 23.62 5.01
CA TYR A 492 -16.44 22.87 6.19
C TYR A 492 -17.62 22.36 7.04
N ARG A 493 -18.69 23.15 7.21
CA ARG A 493 -19.90 22.71 7.91
C ARG A 493 -20.63 21.61 7.15
N ALA A 494 -20.73 21.72 5.83
CA ALA A 494 -21.32 20.69 4.98
C ALA A 494 -20.52 19.38 5.06
N ALA A 495 -19.19 19.46 5.01
CA ALA A 495 -18.30 18.32 5.19
C ALA A 495 -18.51 17.62 6.55
N LEU A 496 -18.55 18.39 7.64
CA LEU A 496 -18.78 17.86 8.98
C LEU A 496 -20.20 17.32 9.17
N SER A 497 -21.20 17.90 8.51
CA SER A 497 -22.56 17.37 8.49
C SER A 497 -22.64 16.02 7.76
N ALA A 498 -21.87 15.86 6.68
CA ALA A 498 -21.80 14.60 5.93
C ALA A 498 -20.97 13.53 6.66
N ARG A 499 -19.95 13.94 7.43
CA ARG A 499 -19.08 13.07 8.21
C ARG A 499 -18.72 13.74 9.55
N PRO A 500 -19.49 13.52 10.64
CA PRO A 500 -19.28 14.18 11.93
C PRO A 500 -17.94 13.89 12.61
N ASP A 501 -17.28 12.80 12.25
CA ASP A 501 -15.97 12.40 12.76
C ASP A 501 -14.79 12.91 11.90
N LEU A 502 -15.04 13.77 10.91
CA LEU A 502 -14.00 14.30 10.03
C LEU A 502 -13.13 15.35 10.74
N SER A 503 -11.97 14.92 11.26
CA SER A 503 -11.02 15.76 12.01
C SER A 503 -10.59 17.00 11.23
N ALA A 504 -10.36 16.89 9.92
CA ALA A 504 -9.93 18.00 9.06
C ALA A 504 -10.93 19.16 9.08
N SER A 505 -12.24 18.89 8.93
CA SER A 505 -13.27 19.93 8.93
C SER A 505 -13.51 20.51 10.32
N ALA A 506 -13.48 19.67 11.36
CA ALA A 506 -13.55 20.14 12.74
C ALA A 506 -12.37 21.07 13.07
N PHE A 507 -11.16 20.73 12.63
CA PHE A 507 -9.96 21.56 12.77
C PHE A 507 -10.13 22.91 12.06
N ASN A 508 -10.57 22.90 10.80
CA ASN A 508 -10.76 24.11 9.99
C ASN A 508 -11.86 25.05 10.51
N LEU A 509 -12.82 24.51 11.26
CA LEU A 509 -13.85 25.30 11.98
C LEU A 509 -13.37 25.83 13.33
N GLY A 510 -12.15 25.50 13.78
CA GLY A 510 -11.59 25.94 15.06
C GLY A 510 -11.99 25.08 16.26
N LEU A 511 -12.57 23.89 16.05
CA LEU A 511 -13.00 22.99 17.12
C LEU A 511 -11.85 22.19 17.75
N ASN A 512 -10.65 22.25 17.17
CA ASN A 512 -9.40 21.69 17.71
C ASN A 512 -9.52 20.23 18.23
N PRO A 513 -9.78 19.25 17.34
CA PRO A 513 -9.81 17.84 17.75
C PRO A 513 -8.50 17.41 18.43
N GLY A 514 -8.59 16.38 19.28
CA GLY A 514 -7.47 15.80 20.02
C GLY A 514 -6.76 14.66 19.27
N THR A 515 -6.81 14.65 17.94
CA THR A 515 -6.28 13.55 17.12
C THR A 515 -4.81 13.77 16.72
N PRO A 516 -4.00 12.71 16.51
CA PRO A 516 -2.58 12.86 16.15
C PRO A 516 -2.36 13.75 14.92
N ASP A 517 -3.20 13.61 13.91
CA ASP A 517 -3.15 14.38 12.67
C ASP A 517 -3.39 15.89 12.89
N SER A 518 -4.33 16.23 13.79
CA SER A 518 -4.57 17.62 14.17
C SER A 518 -3.41 18.22 14.99
N SER A 519 -2.76 17.42 15.84
CA SER A 519 -1.56 17.87 16.57
C SER A 519 -0.39 18.12 15.62
N PHE A 520 -0.22 17.26 14.62
CA PHE A 520 0.78 17.45 13.58
C PHE A 520 0.52 18.75 12.80
N GLN A 521 -0.73 19.00 12.40
CA GLN A 521 -1.11 20.23 11.71
C GLN A 521 -0.81 21.48 12.54
N ARG A 522 -1.18 21.51 13.83
CA ARG A 522 -0.90 22.66 14.71
C ARG A 522 0.58 22.95 14.86
N THR A 523 1.39 21.91 15.02
CA THR A 523 2.83 22.04 15.27
C THR A 523 3.60 22.45 14.02
N TYR A 524 3.30 21.83 12.87
CA TYR A 524 4.15 21.94 11.68
C TYR A 524 3.54 22.77 10.54
N ARG A 525 2.24 23.04 10.57
CA ARG A 525 1.54 23.85 9.56
C ARG A 525 0.58 24.87 10.21
N PRO A 526 1.09 25.74 11.11
CA PRO A 526 0.24 26.71 11.79
C PRO A 526 -0.40 27.67 10.79
N GLY A 527 -1.69 27.94 10.97
CA GLY A 527 -2.46 28.86 10.11
C GLY A 527 -2.86 28.30 8.74
N GLN A 528 -2.39 27.12 8.35
CA GLN A 528 -2.85 26.45 7.13
C GLN A 528 -4.08 25.58 7.41
N PRO A 529 -5.08 25.56 6.51
CA PRO A 529 -6.19 24.62 6.63
C PRO A 529 -5.69 23.18 6.54
N ARG A 530 -6.31 22.28 7.31
CA ARG A 530 -6.06 20.84 7.22
C ARG A 530 -6.82 20.27 6.02
N LEU A 531 -6.09 19.68 5.09
CA LEU A 531 -6.67 18.89 4.01
C LEU A 531 -7.19 17.55 4.56
N CYS A 532 -8.25 17.02 3.95
CA CYS A 532 -8.66 15.63 4.14
C CYS A 532 -7.98 14.76 3.08
N TYR A 533 -7.42 13.64 3.53
CA TYR A 533 -6.83 12.60 2.69
C TYR A 533 -7.80 11.43 2.50
N PRO A 534 -7.81 10.77 1.32
CA PRO A 534 -8.61 9.58 1.11
C PRO A 534 -8.17 8.45 2.05
N ASP A 535 -9.14 7.82 2.71
CA ASP A 535 -8.89 6.65 3.55
C ASP A 535 -8.64 5.40 2.70
N GLN A 536 -8.20 4.30 3.32
CA GLN A 536 -7.88 3.07 2.58
C GLN A 536 -9.10 2.51 1.83
N ARG A 537 -10.31 2.77 2.32
CA ARG A 537 -11.57 2.30 1.69
C ARG A 537 -11.82 3.06 0.40
N SER A 538 -11.65 4.39 0.43
CA SER A 538 -11.73 5.26 -0.74
C SER A 538 -10.68 4.86 -1.78
N LEU A 539 -9.43 4.68 -1.36
CA LEU A 539 -8.36 4.22 -2.25
C LEU A 539 -8.68 2.85 -2.88
N THR A 540 -9.21 1.89 -2.10
CA THR A 540 -9.60 0.57 -2.61
C THR A 540 -10.63 0.66 -3.73
N ARG A 541 -11.65 1.51 -3.55
CA ARG A 541 -12.67 1.76 -4.57
C ARG A 541 -12.11 2.48 -5.80
N ALA A 542 -11.21 3.44 -5.60
CA ALA A 542 -10.54 4.14 -6.71
C ALA A 542 -9.70 3.19 -7.59
N VAL A 543 -8.96 2.24 -6.99
CA VAL A 543 -8.08 1.33 -7.77
C VAL A 543 -8.81 0.12 -8.33
N THR A 544 -9.69 -0.52 -7.54
CA THR A 544 -10.29 -1.81 -7.92
C THR A 544 -11.80 -1.81 -7.99
N GLY A 545 -12.47 -0.81 -7.42
CA GLY A 545 -13.91 -0.85 -7.18
C GLY A 545 -14.27 -1.96 -6.18
N ASP A 546 -15.55 -2.31 -6.16
CA ASP A 546 -16.05 -3.37 -5.28
C ASP A 546 -15.90 -4.77 -5.90
N LEU A 547 -16.15 -5.79 -5.09
CA LEU A 547 -16.19 -7.19 -5.50
C LEU A 547 -17.10 -7.41 -6.74
N SER A 548 -18.25 -6.73 -6.79
CA SER A 548 -19.20 -6.81 -7.90
C SER A 548 -18.55 -6.45 -9.24
N VAL A 549 -17.59 -5.53 -9.21
CA VAL A 549 -16.88 -5.06 -10.41
C VAL A 549 -15.87 -6.10 -10.87
N THR A 550 -15.17 -6.75 -9.94
CA THR A 550 -14.26 -7.87 -10.24
C THR A 550 -15.04 -9.04 -10.86
N LEU A 551 -16.19 -9.40 -10.29
CA LEU A 551 -17.06 -10.46 -10.82
C LEU A 551 -17.63 -10.10 -12.20
N ARG A 552 -18.10 -8.86 -12.39
CA ARG A 552 -18.60 -8.38 -13.68
C ARG A 552 -17.51 -8.41 -14.75
N GLN A 553 -16.31 -7.95 -14.43
CA GLN A 553 -15.18 -7.98 -15.35
C GLN A 553 -14.81 -9.42 -15.73
N ALA A 554 -14.87 -10.36 -14.79
CA ALA A 554 -14.62 -11.76 -15.08
C ALA A 554 -15.65 -12.38 -16.05
N LEU A 555 -16.90 -11.93 -15.99
CA LEU A 555 -17.96 -12.35 -16.90
C LEU A 555 -17.83 -11.71 -18.29
N LEU A 556 -17.56 -10.41 -18.36
CA LEU A 556 -17.51 -9.67 -19.63
C LEU A 556 -16.19 -9.86 -20.39
N HIS A 557 -15.08 -10.06 -19.68
CA HIS A 557 -13.74 -10.15 -20.25
C HIS A 557 -12.95 -11.34 -19.67
N PRO A 558 -13.39 -12.59 -19.89
CA PRO A 558 -12.79 -13.78 -19.27
C PRO A 558 -11.30 -13.96 -19.61
N ALA A 559 -10.88 -13.57 -20.82
CA ALA A 559 -9.48 -13.64 -21.22
C ALA A 559 -8.56 -12.76 -20.35
N GLN A 560 -9.03 -11.59 -19.90
CA GLN A 560 -8.26 -10.70 -19.03
C GLN A 560 -8.05 -11.27 -17.62
N VAL A 561 -8.96 -12.14 -17.15
CA VAL A 561 -8.80 -12.80 -15.84
C VAL A 561 -7.65 -13.80 -15.86
N LEU A 562 -7.32 -14.33 -17.04
CA LEU A 562 -6.28 -15.33 -17.24
C LEU A 562 -4.90 -14.71 -17.51
N THR A 563 -4.82 -13.42 -17.85
CA THR A 563 -3.54 -12.74 -18.06
C THR A 563 -2.88 -12.44 -16.71
N PRO A 564 -1.65 -12.92 -16.45
CA PRO A 564 -0.94 -12.57 -15.21
C PRO A 564 -0.70 -11.07 -15.12
N ALA A 565 -0.91 -10.50 -13.93
CA ALA A 565 -0.68 -9.09 -13.61
C ALA A 565 -0.42 -8.96 -12.10
N PRO A 566 0.07 -7.81 -11.58
CA PRO A 566 0.19 -7.61 -10.14
C PRO A 566 -1.13 -7.92 -9.41
N GLY A 567 -1.08 -8.85 -8.45
CA GLY A 567 -2.27 -9.32 -7.73
C GLY A 567 -3.23 -10.23 -8.55
N ARG A 568 -2.89 -10.63 -9.78
CA ARG A 568 -3.69 -11.52 -10.62
C ARG A 568 -2.94 -12.81 -10.95
N SER A 569 -3.60 -13.94 -10.66
CA SER A 569 -3.06 -15.28 -10.93
C SER A 569 -3.92 -16.02 -11.95
N ALA A 570 -3.30 -16.52 -13.01
CA ALA A 570 -3.99 -17.32 -14.03
C ALA A 570 -4.66 -18.57 -13.43
N ARG A 571 -4.06 -19.20 -12.40
CA ARG A 571 -4.63 -20.37 -11.72
C ARG A 571 -5.93 -20.00 -11.00
N LEU A 572 -5.94 -18.86 -10.30
CA LEU A 572 -7.14 -18.36 -9.62
C LEU A 572 -8.21 -17.94 -10.63
N GLY A 573 -7.80 -17.36 -11.76
CA GLY A 573 -8.68 -17.04 -12.88
C GLY A 573 -9.36 -18.28 -13.47
N TRP A 574 -8.61 -19.34 -13.74
CA TRP A 574 -9.17 -20.63 -14.17
C TRP A 574 -10.14 -21.22 -13.15
N ALA A 575 -9.79 -21.17 -11.86
CA ALA A 575 -10.67 -21.64 -10.80
C ALA A 575 -11.97 -20.84 -10.74
N LEU A 576 -11.91 -19.51 -10.86
CA LEU A 576 -13.07 -18.63 -10.87
C LEU A 576 -13.98 -18.88 -12.08
N LEU A 577 -13.42 -18.94 -13.29
CA LEU A 577 -14.18 -19.21 -14.52
C LEU A 577 -14.78 -20.62 -14.50
N GLY A 578 -14.03 -21.62 -14.03
CA GLY A 578 -14.51 -22.99 -13.86
C GLY A 578 -15.65 -23.08 -12.86
N ALA A 579 -15.52 -22.43 -11.70
CA ALA A 579 -16.59 -22.37 -10.69
C ALA A 579 -17.82 -21.63 -11.21
N ALA A 580 -17.65 -20.54 -11.97
CA ALA A 580 -18.74 -19.79 -12.59
C ALA A 580 -19.49 -20.64 -13.62
N LEU A 581 -18.77 -21.36 -14.49
CA LEU A 581 -19.35 -22.29 -15.45
C LEU A 581 -20.12 -23.42 -14.74
N LEU A 582 -19.52 -24.05 -13.71
CA LEU A 582 -20.18 -25.10 -12.94
C LEU A 582 -21.42 -24.59 -12.22
N SER A 583 -21.37 -23.39 -11.64
CA SER A 583 -22.51 -22.74 -11.00
C SER A 583 -23.65 -22.49 -12.00
N ALA A 584 -23.33 -21.96 -13.19
CA ALA A 584 -24.31 -21.74 -14.25
C ALA A 584 -24.94 -23.05 -14.75
N LEU A 585 -24.13 -24.10 -14.98
CA LEU A 585 -24.62 -25.42 -15.36
C LEU A 585 -25.51 -26.04 -14.27
N MET A 586 -25.16 -25.87 -13.00
CA MET A 586 -25.97 -26.34 -11.87
C MET A 586 -27.29 -25.56 -11.77
N ALA A 587 -27.28 -24.25 -11.97
CA ALA A 587 -28.48 -23.42 -12.01
C ALA A 587 -29.41 -23.85 -13.16
N LEU A 588 -28.88 -24.06 -14.36
CA LEU A 588 -29.65 -24.60 -15.50
C LEU A 588 -30.23 -25.98 -15.19
N SER A 589 -29.53 -26.80 -14.41
CA SER A 589 -30.03 -28.12 -14.00
C SER A 589 -31.29 -28.06 -13.13
N LEU A 590 -31.63 -26.91 -12.53
CA LEU A 590 -32.88 -26.73 -11.77
C LEU A 590 -34.11 -26.81 -12.69
N LEU A 591 -33.95 -26.48 -13.97
CA LEU A 591 -35.01 -26.55 -14.97
C LEU A 591 -35.21 -27.98 -15.53
N LEU A 592 -34.24 -28.87 -15.30
CA LEU A 592 -34.31 -30.24 -15.81
C LEU A 592 -35.21 -31.12 -14.93
N PRO A 593 -36.13 -31.89 -15.52
CA PRO A 593 -36.99 -32.79 -14.75
C PRO A 593 -36.16 -33.83 -13.98
N ARG A 594 -36.63 -34.18 -12.78
CA ARG A 594 -35.96 -35.18 -11.93
C ARG A 594 -36.16 -36.59 -12.49
N THR A 595 -35.06 -37.34 -12.61
CA THR A 595 -35.13 -38.78 -12.85
C THR A 595 -35.51 -39.48 -11.54
N ARG A 596 -36.60 -40.24 -11.55
CA ARG A 596 -37.12 -40.90 -10.34
C ARG A 596 -36.21 -42.07 -9.94
N LEU A 597 -35.94 -42.19 -8.64
CA LEU A 597 -35.28 -43.33 -8.02
C LEU A 597 -36.32 -44.18 -7.30
N THR A 598 -36.15 -45.50 -7.31
CA THR A 598 -36.95 -46.36 -6.42
C THR A 598 -36.50 -46.16 -4.97
N PRO A 599 -37.40 -46.38 -3.97
CA PRO A 599 -37.04 -46.24 -2.56
C PRO A 599 -35.82 -47.09 -2.13
N ALA A 600 -35.67 -48.28 -2.71
CA ALA A 600 -34.52 -49.17 -2.47
C ALA A 600 -33.21 -48.61 -3.03
N GLN A 601 -33.24 -48.04 -4.25
CA GLN A 601 -32.08 -47.41 -4.88
C GLN A 601 -31.65 -46.13 -4.16
N ALA A 602 -32.59 -45.35 -3.64
CA ALA A 602 -32.32 -44.11 -2.94
C ALA A 602 -31.61 -44.31 -1.57
N ARG A 603 -31.64 -45.52 -1.00
CA ARG A 603 -31.13 -45.83 0.36
C ARG A 603 -30.07 -46.95 0.38
N ALA A 604 -29.25 -47.05 -0.66
CA ALA A 604 -28.19 -48.05 -0.75
C ALA A 604 -27.24 -48.03 0.48
N PRO A 605 -26.69 -49.17 0.93
CA PRO A 605 -25.90 -49.25 2.16
C PRO A 605 -24.68 -48.31 2.13
N LEU A 606 -24.00 -48.21 0.98
CA LEU A 606 -22.86 -47.31 0.80
C LEU A 606 -23.23 -45.83 0.97
N THR A 607 -24.44 -45.42 0.56
CA THR A 607 -24.91 -44.04 0.75
C THR A 607 -25.16 -43.72 2.22
N ARG A 608 -25.55 -44.70 3.03
CA ARG A 608 -25.71 -44.54 4.49
C ARG A 608 -24.37 -44.38 5.19
N VAL A 609 -23.37 -45.19 4.80
CA VAL A 609 -22.00 -45.06 5.32
C VAL A 609 -21.43 -43.68 4.98
N LEU A 610 -21.58 -43.22 3.74
CA LEU A 610 -21.12 -41.88 3.34
C LEU A 610 -21.87 -40.77 4.06
N ALA A 611 -23.18 -40.90 4.29
CA ALA A 611 -23.95 -39.91 5.06
C ALA A 611 -23.48 -39.79 6.52
N LEU A 612 -22.94 -40.87 7.10
CA LEU A 612 -22.35 -40.86 8.44
C LEU A 612 -20.94 -40.22 8.42
N LEU A 613 -20.11 -40.58 7.44
CA LEU A 613 -18.74 -40.08 7.29
C LEU A 613 -18.67 -38.61 6.84
N LEU A 614 -19.68 -38.13 6.12
CA LEU A 614 -19.78 -36.78 5.60
C LEU A 614 -21.02 -36.09 6.20
N PRO A 615 -20.92 -35.50 7.40
CA PRO A 615 -22.04 -34.86 8.07
C PRO A 615 -22.82 -33.88 7.20
N GLY A 616 -24.15 -33.90 7.32
CA GLY A 616 -25.06 -33.03 6.55
C GLY A 616 -25.38 -33.52 5.13
N SER A 617 -24.50 -34.33 4.51
CA SER A 617 -24.72 -34.85 3.15
C SER A 617 -25.95 -35.77 3.02
N GLY A 618 -26.31 -36.51 4.07
CA GLY A 618 -27.53 -37.32 4.09
C GLY A 618 -28.83 -36.53 4.23
N LEU A 619 -28.74 -35.24 4.58
CA LEU A 619 -29.86 -34.37 4.94
C LEU A 619 -30.00 -33.16 3.98
N MET A 620 -29.34 -33.20 2.81
CA MET A 620 -29.32 -32.12 1.83
C MET A 620 -30.71 -31.69 1.31
N ASN A 621 -31.74 -32.50 1.52
CA ASN A 621 -33.12 -32.12 1.20
C ASN A 621 -33.69 -31.05 2.15
N SER A 622 -33.00 -30.76 3.26
CA SER A 622 -33.34 -29.78 4.28
C SER A 622 -32.26 -28.70 4.39
N PRO A 623 -32.60 -27.44 4.68
CA PRO A 623 -31.62 -26.37 4.88
C PRO A 623 -30.62 -26.68 6.01
N TRP A 624 -31.06 -27.41 7.05
CA TRP A 624 -30.21 -27.85 8.15
C TRP A 624 -29.09 -28.81 7.70
N GLY A 625 -29.33 -29.62 6.67
CA GLY A 625 -28.29 -30.49 6.10
C GLY A 625 -27.17 -29.68 5.43
N GLY A 626 -27.53 -28.61 4.73
CA GLY A 626 -26.56 -27.67 4.15
C GLY A 626 -25.74 -26.93 5.21
N MET A 627 -26.39 -26.48 6.29
CA MET A 627 -25.70 -25.84 7.41
C MET A 627 -24.72 -26.80 8.09
N LEU A 628 -25.14 -28.04 8.36
CA LEU A 628 -24.29 -29.06 8.99
C LEU A 628 -23.10 -29.44 8.11
N LEU A 629 -23.32 -29.54 6.79
CA LEU A 629 -22.28 -29.82 5.81
C LEU A 629 -21.23 -28.70 5.76
N LEU A 630 -21.68 -27.44 5.70
CA LEU A 630 -20.79 -26.29 5.68
C LEU A 630 -20.03 -26.13 7.00
N ALA A 631 -20.70 -26.34 8.13
CA ALA A 631 -20.07 -26.30 9.45
C ALA A 631 -18.99 -27.39 9.59
N TRP A 632 -19.27 -28.61 9.18
CA TRP A 632 -18.29 -29.70 9.13
C TRP A 632 -17.08 -29.32 8.29
N ALA A 633 -17.29 -28.83 7.07
CA ALA A 633 -16.22 -28.45 6.17
C ALA A 633 -15.39 -27.26 6.69
N ALA A 634 -16.04 -26.29 7.33
CA ALA A 634 -15.37 -25.15 7.96
C ALA A 634 -14.48 -25.60 9.14
N VAL A 635 -14.97 -26.51 9.98
CA VAL A 635 -14.17 -27.07 11.08
C VAL A 635 -12.97 -27.85 10.57
N LEU A 636 -13.13 -28.69 9.54
CA LEU A 636 -12.01 -29.38 8.91
C LEU A 636 -11.00 -28.40 8.29
N THR A 637 -11.47 -27.33 7.66
CA THR A 637 -10.60 -26.28 7.11
C THR A 637 -9.85 -25.54 8.21
N GLY A 638 -10.48 -25.30 9.36
CA GLY A 638 -9.84 -24.69 10.54
C GLY A 638 -8.80 -25.57 11.20
N LEU A 639 -8.92 -26.90 11.06
CA LEU A 639 -7.92 -27.87 11.51
C LEU A 639 -6.82 -28.12 10.47
N ALA A 640 -7.00 -27.71 9.21
CA ALA A 640 -6.02 -27.90 8.14
C ALA A 640 -4.62 -27.34 8.42
N PRO A 641 -4.44 -26.21 9.14
CA PRO A 641 -3.12 -25.72 9.53
C PRO A 641 -2.27 -26.72 10.31
N TRP A 642 -2.89 -27.67 11.02
CA TRP A 642 -2.17 -28.71 11.76
C TRP A 642 -1.38 -29.66 10.84
N SER A 643 -1.81 -29.81 9.58
CA SER A 643 -1.09 -30.63 8.59
C SER A 643 0.19 -29.98 8.05
N GLY A 644 0.38 -28.68 8.25
CA GLY A 644 1.46 -27.90 7.62
C GLY A 644 1.28 -27.63 6.11
N LEU A 645 0.29 -28.25 5.45
CA LEU A 645 0.06 -28.11 4.00
C LEU A 645 -0.69 -26.82 3.62
N VAL A 646 -1.48 -26.27 4.55
CA VAL A 646 -2.28 -25.06 4.35
C VAL A 646 -2.01 -24.09 5.48
N THR A 647 -1.70 -22.84 5.16
CA THR A 647 -1.51 -21.80 6.16
C THR A 647 -2.37 -20.57 5.84
N PHE A 648 -2.86 -19.94 6.91
CA PHE A 648 -3.60 -18.68 6.89
C PHE A 648 -2.86 -17.64 7.76
N PRO A 649 -1.76 -17.04 7.26
CA PRO A 649 -0.91 -16.15 8.06
C PRO A 649 -1.66 -14.98 8.70
N ALA A 650 -2.66 -14.43 8.02
CA ALA A 650 -3.45 -13.29 8.52
C ALA A 650 -4.60 -13.70 9.46
N LEU A 651 -4.76 -15.01 9.74
CA LEU A 651 -5.74 -15.55 10.68
C LEU A 651 -5.02 -16.38 11.77
N PRO A 652 -4.14 -15.76 12.58
CA PRO A 652 -3.28 -16.48 13.52
C PRO A 652 -4.05 -17.26 14.60
N LEU A 653 -5.29 -16.84 14.90
CA LEU A 653 -6.16 -17.56 15.83
C LEU A 653 -6.41 -19.01 15.39
N LEU A 654 -6.45 -19.30 14.08
CA LEU A 654 -6.61 -20.67 13.55
C LEU A 654 -5.42 -21.58 13.87
N ALA A 655 -4.24 -21.00 14.09
CA ALA A 655 -3.04 -21.72 14.50
C ALA A 655 -2.91 -21.85 16.03
N SER A 656 -3.80 -21.24 16.82
CA SER A 656 -3.74 -21.29 18.28
C SER A 656 -4.23 -22.64 18.83
N GLY A 657 -3.49 -23.22 19.78
CA GLY A 657 -3.83 -24.53 20.36
C GLY A 657 -5.20 -24.56 21.05
N ALA A 658 -5.61 -23.45 21.68
CA ALA A 658 -6.92 -23.34 22.33
C ALA A 658 -8.08 -23.42 21.31
N LEU A 659 -7.99 -22.68 20.20
CA LEU A 659 -9.03 -22.72 19.17
C LEU A 659 -9.06 -24.10 18.49
N GLN A 660 -7.90 -24.71 18.24
CA GLN A 660 -7.82 -26.06 17.66
C GLN A 660 -8.49 -27.10 18.56
N GLY A 661 -8.26 -27.06 19.87
CA GLY A 661 -8.97 -27.92 20.82
C GLY A 661 -10.49 -27.74 20.77
N GLY A 662 -10.97 -26.49 20.72
CA GLY A 662 -12.39 -26.17 20.53
C GLY A 662 -12.96 -26.69 19.21
N LEU A 663 -12.20 -26.61 18.11
CA LEU A 663 -12.61 -27.13 16.80
C LEU A 663 -12.75 -28.66 16.80
N ILE A 664 -11.88 -29.39 17.51
CA ILE A 664 -11.99 -30.86 17.66
C ILE A 664 -13.27 -31.23 18.42
N VAL A 665 -13.56 -30.54 19.52
CA VAL A 665 -14.80 -30.74 20.28
C VAL A 665 -16.03 -30.44 19.42
N THR A 666 -15.99 -29.36 18.65
CA THR A 666 -17.05 -28.98 17.72
C THR A 666 -17.24 -30.03 16.64
N LEU A 667 -16.16 -30.59 16.11
CA LEU A 667 -16.21 -31.68 15.13
C LEU A 667 -16.92 -32.91 15.70
N ALA A 668 -16.56 -33.32 16.93
CA ALA A 668 -17.22 -34.44 17.61
C ALA A 668 -18.72 -34.18 17.81
N ALA A 669 -19.10 -32.97 18.24
CA ALA A 669 -20.50 -32.58 18.39
C ALA A 669 -21.28 -32.64 17.05
N ILE A 670 -20.66 -32.19 15.95
CA ILE A 670 -21.24 -32.28 14.60
C ILE A 670 -21.52 -33.74 14.20
N TYR A 671 -20.57 -34.66 14.45
CA TYR A 671 -20.77 -36.08 14.14
C TYR A 671 -21.85 -36.72 15.01
N ILE A 672 -21.90 -36.41 16.31
CA ILE A 672 -22.94 -36.89 17.24
C ILE A 672 -24.32 -36.41 16.77
N LEU A 673 -24.45 -35.11 16.46
CA LEU A 673 -25.69 -34.53 15.96
C LEU A 673 -26.11 -35.15 14.63
N ASN A 674 -25.18 -35.34 13.69
CA ASN A 674 -25.43 -35.99 12.41
C ASN A 674 -25.95 -37.42 12.60
N ALA A 675 -25.30 -38.20 13.47
CA ALA A 675 -25.71 -39.56 13.77
C ALA A 675 -27.12 -39.61 14.38
N ALA A 676 -27.42 -38.73 15.35
CA ALA A 676 -28.76 -38.64 15.95
C ALA A 676 -29.84 -38.26 14.92
N LEU A 677 -29.57 -37.31 14.03
CA LEU A 677 -30.49 -36.92 12.96
C LEU A 677 -30.72 -38.06 11.94
N LEU A 678 -29.68 -38.81 11.59
CA LEU A 678 -29.81 -39.97 10.70
C LEU A 678 -30.59 -41.11 11.36
N LEU A 679 -30.33 -41.39 12.65
CA LEU A 679 -31.06 -42.41 13.42
C LEU A 679 -32.54 -42.07 13.53
N THR A 680 -32.88 -40.83 13.85
CA THR A 680 -34.29 -40.39 13.94
C THR A 680 -34.98 -40.47 12.58
N ALA A 681 -34.29 -40.11 11.49
CA ALA A 681 -34.82 -40.26 10.14
C ALA A 681 -35.08 -41.73 9.78
N GLU A 682 -34.22 -42.65 10.21
CA GLU A 682 -34.38 -44.08 9.95
C GLU A 682 -35.52 -44.69 10.78
N VAL A 683 -35.63 -44.33 12.07
CA VAL A 683 -36.75 -44.76 12.94
C VAL A 683 -38.10 -44.28 12.41
N ARG A 684 -38.19 -43.02 11.95
CA ARG A 684 -39.42 -42.50 11.33
C ARG A 684 -39.81 -43.29 10.09
N HIS A 685 -38.83 -43.69 9.27
CA HIS A 685 -39.09 -44.48 8.08
C HIS A 685 -39.60 -45.88 8.41
N TYR A 686 -38.95 -46.58 9.33
CA TYR A 686 -39.40 -47.91 9.77
C TYR A 686 -40.81 -47.86 10.38
N ARG A 687 -41.12 -46.83 11.17
CA ARG A 687 -42.48 -46.62 11.69
C ARG A 687 -43.48 -46.44 10.55
N HIS A 688 -43.18 -45.58 9.58
CA HIS A 688 -44.07 -45.32 8.44
C HIS A 688 -44.26 -46.56 7.54
N GLN A 689 -43.22 -47.39 7.36
CA GLN A 689 -43.37 -48.66 6.65
C GLN A 689 -44.27 -49.63 7.41
N ARG A 690 -44.08 -49.76 8.74
CA ARG A 690 -44.94 -50.61 9.58
C ARG A 690 -46.39 -50.13 9.61
N TRP A 691 -46.62 -48.82 9.58
CA TRP A 691 -47.97 -48.24 9.48
C TRP A 691 -48.62 -48.55 8.14
N LYS A 692 -47.91 -48.42 7.01
CA LYS A 692 -48.42 -48.82 5.69
C LYS A 692 -48.72 -50.31 5.61
N ALA A 693 -47.80 -51.15 6.08
CA ALA A 693 -48.00 -52.59 6.14
C ALA A 693 -49.17 -53.02 7.04
N ARG A 694 -49.57 -52.17 8.01
CA ARG A 694 -50.77 -52.37 8.86
C ARG A 694 -52.05 -51.78 8.28
N ALA A 695 -51.96 -50.86 7.33
CA ALA A 695 -53.11 -50.27 6.63
C ALA A 695 -53.48 -51.07 5.37
N ASP A 696 -52.50 -51.79 4.81
CA ASP A 696 -52.67 -52.71 3.68
C ASP A 696 -53.02 -54.15 4.13
N SER A 697 -53.05 -54.41 5.44
CA SER A 697 -53.51 -55.65 6.09
C SER A 697 -54.87 -55.42 6.75
#